data_AF-A0A8E0WSX5-F1
#
_entry.id   AF-A0A8E0WSX5-F1
#
_cell.length_a   1.000
_cell.length_b   1.000
_cell.length_c   1.000
_cell.angle_alpha   90.00
_cell.angle_beta   90.00
_cell.angle_gamma   90.00
#
_symmetry.space_group_name_H-M   'P 1'
#
loop_
_entity.id
_entity.type
_entity.pdbx_description
1 polymer ?
#
loop_
_entity_poly.entity_id
_entity_poly.type
_entity_poly.pdbx_seq_one_letter_code
_entity_poly.pdbx_strand_id
1 'polypeptide(L)'
;MTERRVMAAPRTRSADISPTSWNAESRTIEVVWTTGARGARFDWESFETVDEELDTRSTAVRLDRLNAGAPVLDTHRRSGLANQIGAVVPGSARMQNGQGVATVRLSDRPDIASIVSDIASGIIRNLSVGYMVHVYEIERAPGQRPLYRAVDWEPFEISFVPVPFDAQAQVRDAPESSPCILRPHPVQEYSSMSHTRHNTLGISRTADGQQPATEPAPITNDPVSLARIREYVMAASEGAYAQLTREDCNGIILDIAERGMNEHEMRETLLGILASRQRAATSPAGGGPREIVDRWGSGSATYENPNFHARAIEDALYARMSGRAPTDQARAFMHMSLVQIAGQIAERAGVRGVNSMAPGDVLNAAAWNRTRGFDNGAYRGGGYHTASDFPDLLTGAGQRFLMDMFAAAESPLKLIGRRRNARDFREISGLELSGFGTLSEVLETGEIKSGTFKSRKETYQVKTFAKMFALSRQAIINDDLGAFGDPIRVMARAAGETEASLLASFINNNPAMSDSNPLFNAEHGNLAGTGAAPSVATLSDGRLAMRSQKDLDGVTPIAAAPKYILSSPSYETAIEQLIATQLSANQVDEANPFAGKLTPLVDPRLDALPWYLFADPVNAPVLEYAYLEGHEGPRVEMKEGWDTLGTSFRVYMDFGAGLVDWRGAYKNPGAVVG
;
A
#
# COMPACT_ATOMS: atom_id res chain seq x y z
N MET A 1 12.41 -25.32 41.51
CA MET A 1 13.59 -26.20 41.55
C MET A 1 14.79 -25.39 41.06
N THR A 2 15.90 -25.49 41.76
CA THR A 2 16.98 -24.50 41.87
C THR A 2 17.95 -24.53 40.68
N GLU A 3 18.11 -23.42 39.96
CA GLU A 3 19.23 -23.22 39.00
C GLU A 3 20.50 -22.81 39.77
N ARG A 4 21.61 -23.50 39.53
CA ARG A 4 22.94 -23.18 40.09
C ARG A 4 23.84 -22.62 38.97
N ARG A 5 24.28 -21.37 39.11
CA ARG A 5 25.29 -20.71 38.25
C ARG A 5 26.69 -20.85 38.88
N VAL A 6 27.71 -21.07 38.04
CA VAL A 6 29.13 -20.95 38.41
C VAL A 6 29.79 -19.95 37.46
N MET A 7 30.65 -19.07 38.01
CA MET A 7 31.41 -18.05 37.28
C MET A 7 32.71 -18.66 36.73
N ALA A 8 32.93 -18.60 35.42
CA ALA A 8 34.23 -18.81 34.81
C ALA A 8 34.79 -17.44 34.36
N ALA A 9 36.06 -17.18 34.68
CA ALA A 9 36.71 -15.90 34.38
C ALA A 9 36.85 -15.66 32.85
N PRO A 10 36.73 -14.41 32.37
CA PRO A 10 36.95 -14.10 30.97
C PRO A 10 38.44 -14.32 30.64
N ARG A 11 38.72 -15.26 29.74
CA ARG A 11 40.02 -15.33 29.07
C ARG A 11 39.89 -14.53 27.79
N THR A 12 40.56 -13.39 27.74
CA THR A 12 40.82 -12.69 26.48
C THR A 12 41.79 -13.53 25.66
N ARG A 13 41.32 -13.97 24.48
CA ARG A 13 42.19 -14.24 23.33
C ARG A 13 41.87 -13.15 22.31
N SER A 14 42.91 -12.52 21.78
CA SER A 14 42.83 -11.74 20.55
C SER A 14 42.11 -12.60 19.50
N ALA A 15 40.91 -12.18 19.10
CA ALA A 15 40.20 -12.82 18.00
C ALA A 15 40.84 -12.32 16.71
N ASP A 16 41.64 -13.17 16.06
CA ASP A 16 41.83 -13.06 14.62
C ASP A 16 40.44 -13.26 13.99
N ILE A 17 39.88 -12.20 13.40
CA ILE A 17 38.56 -12.21 12.74
C ILE A 17 38.67 -12.77 11.30
N SER A 18 39.80 -13.39 10.94
CA SER A 18 39.92 -14.11 9.66
C SER A 18 39.27 -15.49 9.79
N PRO A 19 38.44 -15.95 8.84
CA PRO A 19 38.11 -17.36 8.72
C PRO A 19 39.42 -18.13 8.56
N THR A 20 39.73 -19.01 9.51
CA THR A 20 40.93 -19.87 9.51
C THR A 20 40.99 -20.83 8.30
N SER A 21 39.88 -20.96 7.56
CA SER A 21 39.73 -21.82 6.39
C SER A 21 39.96 -21.14 5.04
N TRP A 22 40.16 -19.81 4.99
CA TRP A 22 40.47 -19.10 3.74
C TRP A 22 41.93 -19.36 3.32
N ASN A 23 42.13 -19.92 2.12
CA ASN A 23 43.43 -20.04 1.49
C ASN A 23 43.56 -19.00 0.38
N ALA A 24 44.40 -17.99 0.59
CA ALA A 24 44.61 -16.89 -0.34
C ALA A 24 45.32 -17.31 -1.65
N GLU A 25 46.19 -18.32 -1.61
CA GLU A 25 46.93 -18.81 -2.78
C GLU A 25 46.01 -19.55 -3.75
N SER A 26 45.15 -20.43 -3.24
CA SER A 26 44.19 -21.19 -4.05
C SER A 26 42.84 -20.50 -4.21
N ARG A 27 42.61 -19.38 -3.50
CA ARG A 27 41.32 -18.66 -3.40
C ARG A 27 40.17 -19.59 -2.98
N THR A 28 40.46 -20.51 -2.08
CA THR A 28 39.49 -21.53 -1.64
C THR A 28 39.09 -21.35 -0.20
N ILE A 29 37.86 -21.74 0.13
CA ILE A 29 37.35 -21.78 1.50
C ILE A 29 36.49 -23.02 1.74
N GLU A 30 36.58 -23.59 2.93
CA GLU A 30 35.71 -24.69 3.34
C GLU A 30 34.41 -24.15 3.93
N VAL A 31 33.30 -24.69 3.45
CA VAL A 31 31.96 -24.21 3.78
C VAL A 31 31.07 -25.32 4.28
N VAL A 32 30.16 -24.98 5.21
CA VAL A 32 28.98 -25.78 5.55
C VAL A 32 27.82 -25.24 4.73
N TRP A 33 27.39 -26.00 3.72
CA TRP A 33 26.35 -25.56 2.77
C TRP A 33 24.95 -26.05 3.15
N THR A 34 24.84 -26.98 4.10
CA THR A 34 23.57 -27.36 4.75
C THR A 34 23.83 -28.07 6.08
N THR A 35 22.90 -27.95 7.01
CA THR A 35 22.80 -28.75 8.24
C THR A 35 21.51 -29.58 8.28
N GLY A 36 20.68 -29.48 7.23
CA GLY A 36 19.37 -30.12 7.20
C GLY A 36 18.31 -29.39 8.02
N ALA A 37 18.52 -28.10 8.32
CA ALA A 37 17.62 -27.34 9.19
C ALA A 37 16.15 -27.40 8.72
N ARG A 38 15.25 -27.65 9.67
CA ARG A 38 13.81 -27.62 9.43
C ARG A 38 13.30 -26.18 9.40
N GLY A 39 12.51 -25.82 8.40
CA GLY A 39 11.91 -24.49 8.34
C GLY A 39 10.61 -24.44 7.54
N ALA A 40 9.84 -23.38 7.79
CA ALA A 40 8.54 -23.19 7.14
C ALA A 40 8.72 -22.84 5.65
N ARG A 41 7.92 -23.49 4.80
CA ARG A 41 7.82 -23.28 3.36
C ARG A 41 6.36 -23.19 2.95
N PHE A 42 6.09 -22.38 1.94
CA PHE A 42 4.77 -22.35 1.32
C PHE A 42 4.76 -23.35 0.16
N ASP A 43 3.89 -24.35 0.24
CA ASP A 43 3.67 -25.28 -0.85
C ASP A 43 2.61 -24.73 -1.81
N TRP A 44 2.98 -24.55 -3.07
CA TRP A 44 2.12 -23.96 -4.09
C TRP A 44 1.13 -24.97 -4.69
N GLU A 45 1.33 -26.28 -4.48
CA GLU A 45 0.39 -27.31 -4.95
C GLU A 45 -0.78 -27.49 -3.99
N SER A 46 -0.49 -27.57 -2.69
CA SER A 46 -1.53 -27.70 -1.64
C SER A 46 -2.02 -26.36 -1.09
N PHE A 47 -1.38 -25.24 -1.44
CA PHE A 47 -1.66 -23.90 -0.88
C PHE A 47 -1.59 -23.85 0.66
N GLU A 48 -0.73 -24.69 1.27
CA GLU A 48 -0.53 -24.75 2.72
C GLU A 48 0.92 -24.40 3.11
N THR A 49 1.11 -23.91 4.34
CA THR A 49 2.46 -23.75 4.89
C THR A 49 2.89 -25.07 5.51
N VAL A 50 3.95 -25.66 4.97
CA VAL A 50 4.55 -26.92 5.40
C VAL A 50 5.87 -26.66 6.13
N ASP A 51 6.28 -27.57 7.00
CA ASP A 51 7.65 -27.58 7.50
C ASP A 51 8.48 -28.49 6.58
N GLU A 52 9.55 -27.97 6.00
CA GLU A 52 10.47 -28.72 5.14
C GLU A 52 11.77 -29.01 5.88
N GLU A 53 12.28 -30.23 5.74
CA GLU A 53 13.54 -30.70 6.32
C GLU A 53 14.33 -31.51 5.27
N LEU A 54 15.65 -31.29 5.18
CA LEU A 54 16.50 -32.05 4.27
C LEU A 54 17.18 -33.19 5.03
N ASP A 55 17.00 -34.42 4.57
CA ASP A 55 17.72 -35.55 5.13
C ASP A 55 19.21 -35.48 4.77
N THR A 56 20.06 -35.41 5.78
CA THR A 56 21.51 -35.24 5.62
C THR A 56 22.29 -36.55 5.63
N ARG A 57 21.61 -37.71 5.59
CA ARG A 57 22.26 -39.00 5.37
C ARG A 57 22.89 -39.02 3.98
N SER A 58 24.11 -39.58 3.88
CA SER A 58 24.83 -39.71 2.60
C SER A 58 24.06 -40.50 1.53
N THR A 59 23.11 -41.34 1.93
CA THR A 59 22.22 -42.09 1.02
C THR A 59 21.05 -41.27 0.48
N ALA A 60 20.72 -40.13 1.10
CA ALA A 60 19.58 -39.28 0.73
C ALA A 60 19.95 -38.13 -0.21
N VAL A 61 21.25 -37.87 -0.40
CA VAL A 61 21.76 -36.71 -1.15
C VAL A 61 22.57 -37.14 -2.37
N ARG A 62 22.17 -36.66 -3.55
CA ARG A 62 22.90 -36.86 -4.81
C ARG A 62 23.94 -35.75 -5.01
N LEU A 63 25.21 -36.03 -4.69
CA LEU A 63 26.27 -35.02 -4.71
C LEU A 63 26.97 -34.84 -6.07
N ASP A 64 26.57 -35.59 -7.09
CA ASP A 64 27.27 -35.62 -8.38
C ASP A 64 27.39 -34.23 -9.03
N ARG A 65 26.33 -33.42 -8.97
CA ARG A 65 26.37 -32.05 -9.53
C ARG A 65 27.29 -31.12 -8.78
N LEU A 66 27.28 -31.15 -7.44
CA LEU A 66 28.22 -30.36 -6.64
C LEU A 66 29.65 -30.81 -6.95
N ASN A 67 29.89 -32.12 -6.98
CA ASN A 67 31.21 -32.70 -7.24
C ASN A 67 31.68 -32.60 -8.70
N ALA A 68 30.80 -32.26 -9.64
CA ALA A 68 31.14 -31.90 -11.02
C ALA A 68 31.60 -30.43 -11.16
N GLY A 69 31.59 -29.66 -10.07
CA GLY A 69 31.99 -28.25 -10.06
C GLY A 69 30.81 -27.29 -10.19
N ALA A 70 29.76 -27.51 -9.40
CA ALA A 70 28.59 -26.64 -9.36
C ALA A 70 28.94 -25.15 -9.14
N PRO A 71 28.15 -24.22 -9.70
CA PRO A 71 28.41 -22.80 -9.55
C PRO A 71 28.24 -22.35 -8.10
N VAL A 72 29.07 -21.37 -7.72
CA VAL A 72 28.90 -20.60 -6.49
C VAL A 72 28.38 -19.22 -6.86
N LEU A 73 27.22 -18.85 -6.33
CA LEU A 73 26.45 -17.69 -6.77
C LEU A 73 26.35 -16.59 -5.71
N ASP A 74 26.10 -15.38 -6.19
CA ASP A 74 25.56 -14.28 -5.39
C ASP A 74 24.03 -14.40 -5.33
N THR A 75 23.51 -14.69 -4.14
CA THR A 75 22.08 -14.59 -3.80
C THR A 75 21.14 -15.34 -4.77
N HIS A 76 21.47 -16.60 -5.12
CA HIS A 76 20.66 -17.48 -5.99
C HIS A 76 20.41 -16.95 -7.43
N ARG A 77 21.16 -15.93 -7.88
CA ARG A 77 20.92 -15.32 -9.19
C ARG A 77 21.50 -16.17 -10.34
N ARG A 78 20.65 -16.95 -10.98
CA ARG A 78 21.03 -17.91 -12.05
C ARG A 78 20.96 -17.36 -13.47
N SER A 79 20.35 -16.19 -13.67
CA SER A 79 20.06 -15.62 -15.00
C SER A 79 21.18 -14.78 -15.62
N GLY A 80 22.39 -14.74 -15.03
CA GLY A 80 23.52 -14.02 -15.59
C GLY A 80 24.89 -14.44 -15.05
N LEU A 81 25.90 -14.51 -15.93
CA LEU A 81 27.26 -14.98 -15.63
C LEU A 81 28.04 -14.10 -14.61
N ALA A 82 27.68 -12.82 -14.49
CA ALA A 82 28.26 -11.92 -13.50
C ALA A 82 28.01 -12.41 -12.06
N ASN A 83 26.87 -13.07 -11.82
CA ASN A 83 26.48 -13.53 -10.48
C ASN A 83 27.14 -14.86 -10.09
N GLN A 84 27.86 -15.52 -11.01
CA GLN A 84 28.72 -16.64 -10.64
C GLN A 84 30.04 -16.09 -10.11
N ILE A 85 30.17 -16.13 -8.78
CA ILE A 85 31.33 -15.60 -8.06
C ILE A 85 32.39 -16.69 -7.78
N GLY A 86 32.06 -17.95 -8.03
CA GLY A 86 32.97 -19.07 -7.89
C GLY A 86 32.43 -20.39 -8.41
N ALA A 87 33.08 -21.48 -8.02
CA ALA A 87 32.64 -22.84 -8.26
C ALA A 87 33.06 -23.76 -7.11
N VAL A 88 32.30 -24.82 -6.89
CA VAL A 88 32.67 -25.92 -6.00
C VAL A 88 33.90 -26.61 -6.57
N VAL A 89 34.88 -26.93 -5.73
CA VAL A 89 36.05 -27.72 -6.13
C VAL A 89 35.57 -29.15 -6.39
N PRO A 90 35.77 -29.70 -7.60
CA PRO A 90 35.31 -31.04 -7.92
C PRO A 90 35.78 -32.09 -6.91
N GLY A 91 34.88 -32.99 -6.51
CA GLY A 91 35.15 -34.04 -5.52
C GLY A 91 35.25 -33.59 -4.05
N SER A 92 35.05 -32.30 -3.75
CA SER A 92 35.16 -31.79 -2.37
C SER A 92 33.87 -31.87 -1.55
N ALA A 93 32.70 -31.96 -2.22
CA ALA A 93 31.40 -31.95 -1.55
C ALA A 93 31.10 -33.32 -0.93
N ARG A 94 30.79 -33.33 0.36
CA ARG A 94 30.53 -34.55 1.16
C ARG A 94 29.56 -34.28 2.29
N MET A 95 28.84 -35.31 2.72
CA MET A 95 28.10 -35.30 3.98
C MET A 95 29.02 -35.75 5.12
N GLN A 96 29.18 -34.93 6.14
CA GLN A 96 30.05 -35.19 7.30
C GLN A 96 29.34 -34.74 8.57
N ASN A 97 29.20 -35.65 9.55
CA ASN A 97 28.57 -35.38 10.86
C ASN A 97 27.16 -34.76 10.77
N GLY A 98 26.34 -35.20 9.80
CA GLY A 98 24.99 -34.67 9.59
C GLY A 98 24.94 -33.30 8.90
N GLN A 99 26.07 -32.80 8.39
CA GLN A 99 26.17 -31.54 7.65
C GLN A 99 26.73 -31.78 6.25
N GLY A 100 26.31 -30.96 5.30
CA GLY A 100 26.94 -30.90 3.98
C GLY A 100 28.11 -29.92 4.02
N VAL A 101 29.31 -30.43 3.70
CA VAL A 101 30.53 -29.62 3.60
C VAL A 101 31.11 -29.67 2.19
N ALA A 102 31.73 -28.58 1.74
CA ALA A 102 32.39 -28.50 0.44
C ALA A 102 33.54 -27.48 0.47
N THR A 103 34.47 -27.59 -0.48
CA THR A 103 35.47 -26.55 -0.73
C THR A 103 35.01 -25.75 -1.93
N VAL A 104 34.90 -24.43 -1.79
CA VAL A 104 34.55 -23.53 -2.89
C VAL A 104 35.77 -22.70 -3.30
N ARG A 105 35.93 -22.46 -4.60
CA ARG A 105 36.95 -21.58 -5.17
C ARG A 105 36.30 -20.32 -5.71
N LEU A 106 36.76 -19.16 -5.26
CA LEU A 106 36.24 -17.86 -5.68
C LEU A 106 37.04 -17.28 -6.84
N SER A 107 36.34 -16.67 -7.80
CA SER A 107 36.94 -16.08 -8.99
C SER A 107 37.77 -14.85 -8.64
N ASP A 108 38.81 -14.57 -9.43
CA ASP A 108 39.74 -13.44 -9.33
C ASP A 108 39.33 -12.21 -10.15
N ARG A 109 38.12 -12.21 -10.71
CA ARG A 109 37.62 -11.08 -11.51
C ARG A 109 37.62 -9.78 -10.68
N PRO A 110 38.00 -8.64 -11.28
CA PRO A 110 38.04 -7.35 -10.56
C PRO A 110 36.69 -6.87 -10.02
N ASP A 111 35.59 -7.22 -10.69
CA ASP A 111 34.24 -6.76 -10.36
C ASP A 111 33.70 -7.30 -9.03
N ILE A 112 34.26 -8.41 -8.53
CA ILE A 112 33.86 -9.06 -7.27
C ILE A 112 34.97 -9.02 -6.20
N ALA A 113 36.04 -8.26 -6.43
CA ALA A 113 37.19 -8.23 -5.52
C ALA A 113 36.80 -7.79 -4.09
N SER A 114 35.87 -6.84 -3.95
CA SER A 114 35.32 -6.42 -2.67
C SER A 114 34.56 -7.56 -1.98
N ILE A 115 33.69 -8.26 -2.71
CA ILE A 115 32.91 -9.40 -2.19
C ILE A 115 33.85 -10.51 -1.69
N VAL A 116 34.91 -10.83 -2.44
CA VAL A 116 35.89 -11.84 -2.02
C VAL A 116 36.67 -11.38 -0.78
N SER A 117 37.01 -10.10 -0.69
CA SER A 117 37.63 -9.51 0.52
C SER A 117 36.71 -9.60 1.74
N ASP A 118 35.41 -9.36 1.55
CA ASP A 118 34.42 -9.46 2.63
C ASP A 118 34.19 -10.92 3.07
N ILE A 119 34.28 -11.88 2.15
CA ILE A 119 34.26 -13.32 2.49
C ILE A 119 35.53 -13.70 3.24
N ALA A 120 36.70 -13.26 2.75
CA ALA A 120 37.99 -13.56 3.36
C ALA A 120 38.18 -12.89 4.74
N SER A 121 37.47 -11.80 5.02
CA SER A 121 37.47 -11.13 6.33
C SER A 121 36.33 -11.59 7.24
N GLY A 122 35.50 -12.54 6.79
CA GLY A 122 34.41 -13.13 7.59
C GLY A 122 33.15 -12.25 7.71
N ILE A 123 33.07 -11.13 6.98
CA ILE A 123 31.88 -10.28 6.91
C ILE A 123 30.75 -11.03 6.19
N ILE A 124 31.05 -11.61 5.03
CA ILE A 124 30.13 -12.45 4.27
C ILE A 124 30.43 -13.92 4.60
N ARG A 125 29.56 -14.53 5.42
CA ARG A 125 29.75 -15.89 5.94
C ARG A 125 28.56 -16.81 5.78
N ASN A 126 27.39 -16.28 5.45
CA ASN A 126 26.14 -17.01 5.39
C ASN A 126 25.94 -17.66 4.02
N LEU A 127 25.44 -18.89 4.01
CA LEU A 127 25.29 -19.70 2.81
C LEU A 127 23.89 -20.31 2.71
N SER A 128 23.48 -20.56 1.48
CA SER A 128 22.26 -21.29 1.17
C SER A 128 22.50 -22.19 -0.03
N VAL A 129 21.83 -23.34 -0.05
CA VAL A 129 21.94 -24.31 -1.14
C VAL A 129 20.72 -24.25 -2.04
N GLY A 130 20.94 -24.25 -3.34
CA GLY A 130 19.90 -24.53 -4.33
C GLY A 130 19.85 -26.03 -4.61
N TYR A 131 18.68 -26.64 -4.45
CA TYR A 131 18.48 -28.07 -4.62
C TYR A 131 17.15 -28.37 -5.32
N MET A 132 17.09 -29.57 -5.86
CA MET A 132 15.88 -30.18 -6.39
C MET A 132 15.57 -31.42 -5.56
N VAL A 133 14.31 -31.61 -5.18
CA VAL A 133 13.89 -32.80 -4.46
C VAL A 133 13.29 -33.79 -5.45
N HIS A 134 13.74 -35.03 -5.40
CA HIS A 134 13.25 -36.15 -6.20
C HIS A 134 12.17 -36.93 -5.43
N VAL A 135 12.33 -37.10 -4.12
CA VAL A 135 11.37 -37.81 -3.25
C VAL A 135 11.21 -37.12 -1.90
N TYR A 136 9.96 -36.89 -1.51
CA TYR A 136 9.57 -36.51 -0.15
C TYR A 136 8.95 -37.68 0.61
N GLU A 137 9.29 -37.80 1.90
CA GLU A 137 8.47 -38.48 2.89
C GLU A 137 7.60 -37.43 3.60
N ILE A 138 6.29 -37.60 3.56
CA ILE A 138 5.33 -36.64 4.13
C ILE A 138 4.70 -37.23 5.38
N GLU A 139 4.93 -36.59 6.52
CA GLU A 139 4.29 -36.91 7.79
C GLU A 139 3.18 -35.89 8.08
N ARG A 140 1.92 -36.37 8.20
CA ARG A 140 0.75 -35.54 8.55
C ARG A 140 0.24 -35.93 9.92
N ALA A 141 0.31 -35.01 10.89
CA ALA A 141 -0.23 -35.18 12.23
C ALA A 141 -1.36 -34.18 12.49
N PRO A 142 -2.50 -34.59 13.10
CA PRO A 142 -3.59 -33.67 13.43
C PRO A 142 -3.13 -32.51 14.30
N GLY A 143 -3.41 -31.28 13.87
CA GLY A 143 -3.05 -30.06 14.61
C GLY A 143 -1.59 -29.62 14.48
N GLN A 144 -0.78 -30.28 13.64
CA GLN A 144 0.59 -29.87 13.31
C GLN A 144 0.70 -29.54 11.81
N ARG A 145 1.68 -28.70 11.46
CA ARG A 145 2.00 -28.48 10.05
C ARG A 145 2.56 -29.77 9.45
N PRO A 146 2.17 -30.15 8.22
CA PRO A 146 2.77 -31.29 7.54
C PRO A 146 4.29 -31.15 7.46
N LEU A 147 5.00 -32.23 7.77
CA LEU A 147 6.45 -32.29 7.64
C LEU A 147 6.80 -32.96 6.32
N TYR A 148 7.49 -32.23 5.45
CA TYR A 148 8.00 -32.70 4.17
C TYR A 148 9.49 -32.96 4.35
N ARG A 149 9.88 -34.22 4.50
CA ARG A 149 11.29 -34.62 4.61
C ARG A 149 11.81 -35.01 3.23
N ALA A 150 12.74 -34.25 2.68
CA ALA A 150 13.39 -34.60 1.42
C ALA A 150 14.37 -35.77 1.67
N VAL A 151 14.02 -36.97 1.20
CA VAL A 151 14.81 -38.20 1.41
C VAL A 151 15.59 -38.66 0.18
N ASP A 152 15.31 -38.04 -0.97
CA ASP A 152 16.13 -38.14 -2.18
C ASP A 152 16.15 -36.77 -2.83
N TRP A 153 17.28 -36.07 -2.75
CA TRP A 153 17.41 -34.71 -3.24
C TRP A 153 18.81 -34.44 -3.77
N GLU A 154 18.90 -33.44 -4.65
CA GLU A 154 20.08 -33.15 -5.46
C GLU A 154 20.41 -31.66 -5.38
N PRO A 155 21.44 -31.27 -4.61
CA PRO A 155 21.97 -29.90 -4.64
C PRO A 155 22.67 -29.62 -5.97
N PHE A 156 22.42 -28.45 -6.55
CA PHE A 156 22.97 -28.06 -7.84
C PHE A 156 23.70 -26.71 -7.83
N GLU A 157 23.65 -25.95 -6.73
CA GLU A 157 24.44 -24.72 -6.52
C GLU A 157 24.58 -24.37 -5.04
N ILE A 158 25.60 -23.57 -4.73
CA ILE A 158 25.82 -22.97 -3.41
C ILE A 158 25.83 -21.45 -3.58
N SER A 159 25.10 -20.73 -2.74
CA SER A 159 25.00 -19.26 -2.80
C SER A 159 25.46 -18.62 -1.50
N PHE A 160 26.26 -17.56 -1.60
CA PHE A 160 26.44 -16.63 -0.48
C PHE A 160 25.22 -15.72 -0.40
N VAL A 161 24.63 -15.60 0.79
CA VAL A 161 23.37 -14.87 1.01
C VAL A 161 23.46 -14.03 2.28
N PRO A 162 22.85 -12.84 2.34
CA PRO A 162 22.78 -12.08 3.60
C PRO A 162 21.99 -12.82 4.69
N VAL A 163 20.90 -13.48 4.31
CA VAL A 163 20.00 -14.22 5.20
C VAL A 163 19.83 -15.65 4.67
N PRO A 164 20.39 -16.67 5.33
CA PRO A 164 20.25 -18.05 4.89
C PRO A 164 18.94 -18.64 5.40
N PHE A 165 18.41 -19.64 4.68
CA PHE A 165 17.32 -20.45 5.23
C PHE A 165 17.80 -21.32 6.39
N ASP A 166 18.98 -21.91 6.23
CA ASP A 166 19.66 -22.65 7.26
C ASP A 166 20.65 -21.71 7.98
N ALA A 167 20.29 -21.25 9.18
CA ALA A 167 21.11 -20.32 9.96
C ALA A 167 22.50 -20.87 10.33
N GLN A 168 22.69 -22.19 10.26
CA GLN A 168 23.96 -22.86 10.56
C GLN A 168 24.76 -23.22 9.30
N ALA A 169 24.20 -22.97 8.10
CA ALA A 169 24.95 -23.05 6.84
C ALA A 169 25.82 -21.80 6.68
N GLN A 170 27.10 -21.92 7.06
CA GLN A 170 28.06 -20.82 7.08
C GLN A 170 29.46 -21.28 6.67
N VAL A 171 30.34 -20.31 6.42
CA VAL A 171 31.78 -20.53 6.37
C VAL A 171 32.24 -21.14 7.70
N ARG A 172 33.10 -22.17 7.63
CA ARG A 172 33.58 -22.88 8.82
C ARG A 172 34.34 -21.93 9.77
N ASP A 173 34.09 -22.07 11.07
CA ASP A 173 34.61 -21.26 12.20
C ASP A 173 33.97 -19.86 12.43
N ALA A 174 32.77 -19.61 11.90
CA ALA A 174 31.97 -18.43 12.27
C ALA A 174 31.43 -18.54 13.72
N PRO A 175 31.36 -17.44 14.51
CA PRO A 175 30.80 -17.48 15.87
C PRO A 175 29.34 -17.93 15.86
N GLU A 176 29.02 -18.93 16.69
CA GLU A 176 27.66 -19.47 16.89
C GLU A 176 26.65 -18.35 17.17
N SER A 177 25.51 -18.37 16.48
CA SER A 177 24.38 -17.51 16.81
C SER A 177 23.80 -17.90 18.18
N SER A 178 23.55 -16.91 19.02
CA SER A 178 23.11 -17.14 20.40
C SER A 178 21.74 -17.83 20.47
N PRO A 179 21.54 -18.82 21.36
CA PRO A 179 20.23 -19.45 21.52
C PRO A 179 19.24 -18.46 22.15
N CYS A 180 18.09 -18.28 21.50
CA CYS A 180 16.92 -17.63 22.09
C CYS A 180 16.18 -18.63 22.99
N ILE A 181 16.09 -18.34 24.30
CA ILE A 181 15.32 -19.15 25.25
C ILE A 181 13.92 -18.55 25.34
N LEU A 182 12.93 -19.21 24.75
CA LEU A 182 11.51 -18.92 25.00
C LEU A 182 11.07 -19.64 26.28
N ARG A 183 10.73 -18.88 27.32
CA ARG A 183 10.09 -19.40 28.53
C ARG A 183 8.57 -19.16 28.43
N PRO A 184 7.72 -20.20 28.33
CA PRO A 184 6.28 -20.00 28.44
C PRO A 184 5.93 -19.65 29.89
N HIS A 185 5.31 -18.48 30.10
CA HIS A 185 4.68 -18.14 31.36
C HIS A 185 3.35 -18.92 31.48
N PRO A 186 3.08 -19.64 32.59
CA PRO A 186 1.75 -20.22 32.79
C PRO A 186 0.73 -19.10 33.01
N VAL A 187 -0.39 -19.22 32.32
CA VAL A 187 -1.54 -18.32 32.42
C VAL A 187 -2.17 -18.50 33.81
N GLN A 188 -2.27 -17.42 34.58
CA GLN A 188 -3.08 -17.36 35.79
C GLN A 188 -4.35 -16.56 35.50
N GLU A 189 -5.49 -17.14 35.87
CA GLU A 189 -6.84 -16.61 35.64
C GLU A 189 -7.12 -15.31 36.42
N TYR A 190 -7.77 -14.41 35.71
CA TYR A 190 -8.60 -13.25 36.05
C TYR A 190 -8.66 -12.74 37.50
N SER A 191 -8.31 -11.46 37.69
CA SER A 191 -9.31 -10.43 38.05
C SER A 191 -8.76 -9.01 37.94
N SER A 192 -9.70 -8.11 37.67
CA SER A 192 -9.65 -6.65 37.70
C SER A 192 -8.56 -6.04 38.61
N MET A 193 -7.83 -5.06 38.07
CA MET A 193 -7.86 -3.68 38.56
C MET A 193 -7.08 -2.73 37.65
N SER A 194 -7.70 -1.58 37.45
CA SER A 194 -7.22 -0.32 36.89
C SER A 194 -5.76 0.00 37.16
N HIS A 195 -5.06 0.59 36.17
CA HIS A 195 -3.97 1.52 36.46
C HIS A 195 -4.08 2.78 35.58
N THR A 196 -4.45 3.86 36.26
CA THR A 196 -4.21 5.25 35.93
C THR A 196 -2.70 5.48 35.76
N ARG A 197 -2.34 6.39 34.86
CA ARG A 197 -1.00 6.94 34.72
C ARG A 197 -0.58 7.69 36.00
N HIS A 198 0.62 7.41 36.51
CA HIS A 198 1.54 8.38 37.11
C HIS A 198 2.94 8.00 36.61
N ASN A 199 3.57 8.78 35.72
CA ASN A 199 4.28 10.05 35.87
C ASN A 199 5.78 9.86 36.17
N THR A 200 6.58 10.56 35.37
CA THR A 200 7.94 11.07 35.65
C THR A 200 9.10 10.09 35.66
N LEU A 201 10.13 10.42 34.86
CA LEU A 201 11.59 10.39 35.13
C LEU A 201 12.23 10.95 33.83
N GLY A 202 12.77 12.17 33.76
CA GLY A 202 13.69 12.77 34.72
C GLY A 202 15.14 12.44 34.32
N ILE A 203 15.59 12.87 33.14
CA ILE A 203 17.02 12.81 32.80
C ILE A 203 17.69 14.03 33.43
N SER A 204 18.25 13.82 34.61
CA SER A 204 19.19 14.73 35.24
C SER A 204 20.51 14.68 34.47
N ARG A 205 20.93 15.85 33.98
CA ARG A 205 22.33 16.12 33.61
C ARG A 205 23.13 16.32 34.88
N THR A 206 24.20 15.56 35.06
CA THR A 206 25.34 15.97 35.88
C THR A 206 26.53 16.20 34.96
N ALA A 207 27.06 17.42 35.06
CA ALA A 207 28.26 17.91 34.40
C ALA A 207 29.51 17.37 35.11
N ASP A 208 30.56 17.03 34.37
CA ASP A 208 31.74 17.90 34.22
C ASP A 208 32.86 17.18 33.47
N GLY A 209 33.50 17.91 32.55
CA GLY A 209 34.63 17.43 31.76
C GLY A 209 34.85 18.25 30.49
N GLN A 210 35.14 19.54 30.67
CA GLN A 210 35.48 20.51 29.62
C GLN A 210 36.58 19.98 28.68
N GLN A 211 36.32 19.95 27.37
CA GLN A 211 37.34 19.85 26.33
C GLN A 211 37.17 21.08 25.42
N PRO A 212 38.25 21.83 25.11
CA PRO A 212 38.12 23.17 24.54
C PRO A 212 37.54 23.14 23.12
N ALA A 213 36.67 24.10 22.85
CA ALA A 213 36.12 24.35 21.52
C ALA A 213 37.25 24.68 20.55
N THR A 214 37.44 23.84 19.53
CA THR A 214 38.17 24.22 18.32
C THR A 214 37.38 25.33 17.62
N GLU A 215 38.04 26.47 17.48
CA GLU A 215 37.59 27.63 16.71
C GLU A 215 37.21 27.20 15.27
N PRO A 216 36.07 27.63 14.71
CA PRO A 216 35.75 27.35 13.32
C PRO A 216 36.79 28.04 12.41
N ALA A 217 37.32 27.28 11.44
CA ALA A 217 38.31 27.78 10.50
C ALA A 217 37.79 29.02 9.72
N PRO A 218 38.66 29.97 9.36
CA PRO A 218 38.27 31.17 8.64
C PRO A 218 37.66 30.81 7.27
N ILE A 219 36.55 31.46 6.93
CA ILE A 219 35.87 31.31 5.63
C ILE A 219 36.75 31.96 4.57
N THR A 220 37.37 31.15 3.70
CA THR A 220 38.12 31.62 2.53
C THR A 220 37.15 31.89 1.38
N ASN A 221 37.18 33.10 0.80
CA ASN A 221 36.35 33.50 -0.34
C ASN A 221 36.91 33.03 -1.71
N ASP A 222 37.89 32.12 -1.71
CA ASP A 222 38.48 31.63 -2.94
C ASP A 222 37.57 30.60 -3.62
N PRO A 223 37.46 30.61 -4.96
CA PRO A 223 36.67 29.64 -5.71
C PRO A 223 37.21 28.22 -5.50
N VAL A 224 36.30 27.28 -5.25
CA VAL A 224 36.66 25.89 -4.94
C VAL A 224 37.27 25.20 -6.17
N SER A 225 38.37 24.45 -5.98
CA SER A 225 38.99 23.72 -7.10
C SER A 225 38.07 22.64 -7.65
N LEU A 226 38.11 22.40 -8.97
CA LEU A 226 37.31 21.37 -9.64
C LEU A 226 37.47 19.96 -9.04
N ALA A 227 38.66 19.62 -8.53
CA ALA A 227 38.91 18.36 -7.85
C ALA A 227 38.13 18.25 -6.53
N ARG A 228 38.06 19.36 -5.78
CA ARG A 228 37.34 19.45 -4.51
C ARG A 228 35.83 19.50 -4.70
N ILE A 229 35.33 20.16 -5.75
CA ILE A 229 33.91 20.15 -6.14
C ILE A 229 33.46 18.70 -6.44
N ARG A 230 34.27 17.94 -7.18
CA ARG A 230 33.98 16.54 -7.51
C ARG A 230 33.90 15.66 -6.27
N GLU A 231 34.84 15.81 -5.35
CA GLU A 231 34.87 15.04 -4.11
C GLU A 231 33.61 15.28 -3.27
N TYR A 232 33.19 16.54 -3.12
CA TYR A 232 32.00 16.91 -2.34
C TYR A 232 30.69 16.43 -2.96
N VAL A 233 30.51 16.59 -4.28
CA VAL A 233 29.28 16.18 -4.98
C VAL A 233 29.15 14.65 -4.97
N MET A 234 30.26 13.93 -5.11
CA MET A 234 30.25 12.46 -5.05
C MET A 234 29.97 11.96 -3.63
N ALA A 235 30.59 12.53 -2.60
CA ALA A 235 30.33 12.18 -1.21
C ALA A 235 28.87 12.44 -0.79
N ALA A 236 28.25 13.52 -1.28
CA ALA A 236 26.84 13.83 -1.02
C ALA A 236 25.87 12.88 -1.76
N SER A 237 26.28 12.28 -2.87
CA SER A 237 25.48 11.28 -3.59
C SER A 237 25.43 9.92 -2.90
N GLU A 238 26.42 9.61 -2.05
CA GLU A 238 26.53 8.34 -1.32
C GLU A 238 25.73 8.35 0.00
N GLY A 239 25.40 9.53 0.54
CA GLY A 239 24.70 9.70 1.81
C GLY A 239 23.19 9.96 1.66
N ALA A 240 22.38 8.94 1.90
CA ALA A 240 20.94 8.99 2.23
C ALA A 240 19.95 9.59 1.17
N TYR A 241 19.17 8.69 0.56
CA TYR A 241 17.83 8.94 -0.03
C TYR A 241 17.67 10.03 -1.10
N ALA A 242 18.64 10.22 -2.01
CA ALA A 242 18.40 10.86 -3.30
C ALA A 242 19.24 10.21 -4.40
N GLN A 243 18.60 9.60 -5.41
CA GLN A 243 19.27 9.05 -6.59
C GLN A 243 19.78 10.18 -7.49
N LEU A 244 20.92 10.80 -7.15
CA LEU A 244 21.65 11.65 -8.09
C LEU A 244 22.28 10.74 -9.14
N THR A 245 21.91 10.92 -10.41
CA THR A 245 22.55 10.20 -11.51
C THR A 245 23.95 10.76 -11.77
N ARG A 246 24.81 10.00 -12.47
CA ARG A 246 26.14 10.48 -12.86
C ARG A 246 26.09 11.74 -13.73
N GLU A 247 25.00 11.92 -14.48
CA GLU A 247 24.74 13.08 -15.32
C GLU A 247 24.30 14.30 -14.48
N ASP A 248 23.44 14.09 -13.46
CA ASP A 248 23.11 15.12 -12.47
C ASP A 248 24.36 15.64 -11.74
N CYS A 249 25.22 14.73 -11.28
CA CYS A 249 26.47 15.09 -10.61
C CYS A 249 27.37 15.92 -11.53
N ASN A 250 27.52 15.50 -12.79
CA ASN A 250 28.32 16.25 -13.77
C ASN A 250 27.73 17.64 -14.06
N GLY A 251 26.41 17.76 -14.17
CA GLY A 251 25.74 19.04 -14.36
C GLY A 251 25.92 19.99 -13.17
N ILE A 252 25.81 19.49 -11.94
CA ILE A 252 26.05 20.26 -10.71
C ILE A 252 27.52 20.69 -10.62
N ILE A 253 28.45 19.79 -10.92
CA ILE A 253 29.89 20.11 -10.93
C ILE A 253 30.20 21.23 -11.96
N LEU A 254 29.61 21.16 -13.15
CA LEU A 254 29.76 22.19 -14.19
C LEU A 254 29.16 23.53 -13.75
N ASP A 255 27.95 23.55 -13.19
CA ASP A 255 27.29 24.78 -12.75
C ASP A 255 28.05 25.48 -11.60
N ILE A 256 28.57 24.72 -10.64
CA ILE A 256 29.39 25.26 -9.55
C ILE A 256 30.72 25.82 -10.09
N ALA A 257 31.34 25.11 -11.04
CA ALA A 257 32.60 25.52 -11.64
C ALA A 257 32.46 26.76 -12.53
N GLU A 258 31.37 26.87 -13.30
CA GLU A 258 31.08 28.03 -14.15
C GLU A 258 30.74 29.28 -13.33
N ARG A 259 30.05 29.11 -12.20
CA ARG A 259 29.65 30.23 -11.33
C ARG A 259 30.74 30.65 -10.34
N GLY A 260 31.82 29.87 -10.22
CA GLY A 260 32.96 30.20 -9.35
C GLY A 260 32.61 30.31 -7.87
N MET A 261 31.67 29.48 -7.39
CA MET A 261 31.16 29.55 -6.01
C MET A 261 32.23 29.22 -4.97
N ASN A 262 32.12 29.82 -3.78
CA ASN A 262 32.91 29.43 -2.61
C ASN A 262 32.30 28.18 -1.92
N GLU A 263 33.05 27.55 -1.01
CA GLU A 263 32.69 26.25 -0.40
C GLU A 263 31.36 26.30 0.37
N HIS A 264 31.04 27.45 0.99
CA HIS A 264 29.80 27.65 1.71
C HIS A 264 28.59 27.71 0.76
N GLU A 265 28.69 28.50 -0.32
CA GLU A 265 27.65 28.62 -1.36
C GLU A 265 27.41 27.30 -2.10
N MET A 266 28.48 26.56 -2.38
CA MET A 266 28.41 25.22 -2.96
C MET A 266 27.60 24.27 -2.06
N ARG A 267 27.86 24.29 -0.74
CA ARG A 267 27.20 23.42 0.23
C ARG A 267 25.71 23.74 0.38
N GLU A 268 25.36 25.01 0.48
CA GLU A 268 23.95 25.47 0.56
C GLU A 268 23.17 25.12 -0.71
N THR A 269 23.77 25.32 -1.89
CA THR A 269 23.14 24.99 -3.17
C THR A 269 22.88 23.48 -3.29
N LEU A 270 23.87 22.66 -2.91
CA LEU A 270 23.76 21.20 -2.93
C LEU A 270 22.69 20.69 -1.94
N LEU A 271 22.65 21.26 -0.72
CA LEU A 271 21.62 20.94 0.27
C LEU A 271 20.22 21.35 -0.19
N GLY A 272 20.09 22.50 -0.85
CA GLY A 272 18.81 22.94 -1.43
C GLY A 272 18.29 21.99 -2.52
N ILE A 273 19.19 21.52 -3.41
CA ILE A 273 18.86 20.54 -4.45
C ILE A 273 18.43 19.21 -3.82
N LEU A 274 19.16 18.71 -2.83
CA LEU A 274 18.81 17.47 -2.13
C LEU A 274 17.48 17.60 -1.37
N ALA A 275 17.25 18.71 -0.66
CA ALA A 275 16.02 18.96 0.09
C ALA A 275 14.79 19.16 -0.80
N SER A 276 14.95 19.72 -2.01
CA SER A 276 13.85 19.83 -2.98
C SER A 276 13.46 18.46 -3.56
N ARG A 277 14.45 17.62 -3.89
CA ARG A 277 14.20 16.24 -4.37
C ARG A 277 13.62 15.35 -3.28
N GLN A 278 14.04 15.51 -2.03
CA GLN A 278 13.47 14.78 -0.89
C GLN A 278 12.01 15.18 -0.63
N ARG A 279 11.67 16.48 -0.72
CA ARG A 279 10.28 16.96 -0.63
C ARG A 279 9.38 16.40 -1.74
N ALA A 280 9.91 16.22 -2.95
CA ALA A 280 9.21 15.56 -4.04
C ALA A 280 8.98 14.05 -3.77
N ALA A 281 9.89 13.40 -3.05
CA ALA A 281 9.79 11.98 -2.69
C ALA A 281 8.86 11.70 -1.48
N THR A 282 8.74 12.62 -0.52
CA THR A 282 8.04 12.36 0.77
C THR A 282 6.68 13.04 0.94
N SER A 283 6.10 13.64 -0.11
CA SER A 283 4.77 14.28 0.02
C SER A 283 3.60 13.27 -0.12
N PRO A 284 2.70 13.13 0.88
CA PRO A 284 1.49 12.33 0.79
C PRO A 284 0.31 13.13 0.21
N ALA A 285 -0.37 12.51 -0.77
CA ALA A 285 -1.66 12.88 -1.39
C ALA A 285 -1.82 14.29 -2.03
N GLY A 286 -2.02 14.29 -3.35
CA GLY A 286 -2.47 15.43 -4.16
C GLY A 286 -2.44 15.06 -5.64
N GLY A 287 -3.60 14.79 -6.23
CA GLY A 287 -3.77 14.32 -7.59
C GLY A 287 -3.28 15.32 -8.64
N GLY A 288 -2.23 14.92 -9.34
CA GLY A 288 -1.75 15.44 -10.62
C GLY A 288 -0.98 14.31 -11.30
N PRO A 289 -0.90 14.26 -12.63
CA PRO A 289 -0.27 13.14 -13.32
C PRO A 289 1.20 13.08 -12.89
N ARG A 290 1.53 12.12 -12.03
CA ARG A 290 2.91 11.76 -11.77
C ARG A 290 3.45 11.21 -13.08
N GLU A 291 4.22 12.01 -13.79
CA GLU A 291 5.24 11.46 -14.68
C GLU A 291 6.14 10.58 -13.81
N ILE A 292 5.86 9.28 -13.87
CA ILE A 292 6.83 8.26 -13.52
C ILE A 292 7.99 8.52 -14.47
N VAL A 293 9.04 9.17 -13.96
CA VAL A 293 10.33 9.22 -14.63
C VAL A 293 10.81 7.77 -14.64
N ASP A 294 10.50 7.10 -15.75
CA ASP A 294 10.88 5.73 -16.01
C ASP A 294 12.41 5.65 -15.92
N ARG A 295 12.93 4.54 -15.40
CA ARG A 295 14.38 4.28 -15.28
C ARG A 295 15.09 4.22 -16.66
N TRP A 296 14.33 4.39 -17.74
CA TRP A 296 14.76 4.59 -19.11
C TRP A 296 14.55 6.07 -19.43
N GLY A 297 15.64 6.80 -19.65
CA GLY A 297 15.67 8.26 -19.72
C GLY A 297 14.56 8.91 -20.55
N SER A 298 14.32 10.19 -20.29
CA SER A 298 13.44 11.03 -21.10
C SER A 298 13.68 10.79 -22.61
N GLY A 299 12.66 10.34 -23.32
CA GLY A 299 12.71 10.08 -24.76
C GLY A 299 12.61 8.58 -25.06
N SER A 300 11.44 8.07 -25.42
CA SER A 300 10.84 8.51 -26.67
C SER A 300 9.32 8.55 -26.56
N ALA A 301 8.73 9.68 -26.95
CA ALA A 301 7.31 9.75 -27.30
C ALA A 301 7.06 9.02 -28.64
N THR A 302 7.52 7.77 -28.73
CA THR A 302 7.43 6.95 -29.94
C THR A 302 6.71 5.65 -29.61
N TYR A 303 5.98 5.16 -30.60
CA TYR A 303 5.25 3.88 -30.51
C TYR A 303 6.17 2.65 -30.40
N GLU A 304 7.50 2.82 -30.41
CA GLU A 304 8.46 1.75 -30.13
C GLU A 304 8.62 1.49 -28.62
N ASN A 305 8.36 2.51 -27.79
CA ASN A 305 8.31 2.33 -26.34
C ASN A 305 7.00 1.59 -25.96
N PRO A 306 7.09 0.39 -25.34
CA PRO A 306 5.91 -0.38 -24.96
C PRO A 306 4.96 0.38 -24.03
N ASN A 307 5.48 1.13 -23.06
CA ASN A 307 4.68 1.91 -22.10
C ASN A 307 3.96 3.07 -22.79
N PHE A 308 4.61 3.73 -23.74
CA PHE A 308 4.01 4.82 -24.52
C PHE A 308 2.91 4.31 -25.45
N HIS A 309 3.17 3.21 -26.16
CA HIS A 309 2.20 2.56 -27.04
C HIS A 309 0.96 2.07 -26.27
N ALA A 310 1.18 1.41 -25.13
CA ALA A 310 0.14 0.97 -24.21
C ALA A 310 -0.76 2.16 -23.78
N ARG A 311 -0.17 3.24 -23.26
CA ARG A 311 -0.90 4.43 -22.82
C ARG A 311 -1.69 5.08 -23.96
N ALA A 312 -1.12 5.16 -25.17
CA ALA A 312 -1.79 5.75 -26.32
C ALA A 312 -3.03 4.93 -26.77
N ILE A 313 -2.95 3.59 -26.67
CA ILE A 313 -4.10 2.70 -26.91
C ILE A 313 -5.15 2.87 -25.81
N GLU A 314 -4.74 2.85 -24.54
CA GLU A 314 -5.66 3.03 -23.40
C GLU A 314 -6.43 4.36 -23.49
N ASP A 315 -5.71 5.45 -23.78
CA ASP A 315 -6.30 6.77 -23.97
C ASP A 315 -7.29 6.80 -25.16
N ALA A 316 -6.99 6.10 -26.26
CA ALA A 316 -7.89 6.00 -27.40
C ALA A 316 -9.17 5.24 -27.06
N LEU A 317 -9.05 4.10 -26.35
CA LEU A 317 -10.20 3.33 -25.88
C LEU A 317 -11.06 4.14 -24.91
N TYR A 318 -10.43 4.82 -23.95
CA TYR A 318 -11.11 5.69 -23.00
C TYR A 318 -11.81 6.88 -23.71
N ALA A 319 -11.15 7.53 -24.67
CA ALA A 319 -11.72 8.63 -25.44
C ALA A 319 -12.97 8.18 -26.23
N ARG A 320 -12.93 6.99 -26.83
CA ARG A 320 -14.10 6.40 -27.51
C ARG A 320 -15.26 6.13 -26.55
N MET A 321 -15.00 5.59 -25.37
CA MET A 321 -16.04 5.28 -24.37
C MET A 321 -16.66 6.54 -23.75
N SER A 322 -15.83 7.54 -23.47
CA SER A 322 -16.23 8.78 -22.81
C SER A 322 -16.80 9.83 -23.77
N GLY A 323 -16.53 9.71 -25.07
CA GLY A 323 -16.83 10.75 -26.07
C GLY A 323 -15.93 11.99 -25.95
N ARG A 324 -14.87 11.94 -25.13
CA ARG A 324 -13.90 13.04 -24.97
C ARG A 324 -12.92 13.08 -26.14
N ALA A 325 -12.33 14.25 -26.36
CA ALA A 325 -11.29 14.41 -27.37
C ALA A 325 -10.05 13.56 -27.01
N PRO A 326 -9.49 12.77 -27.94
CA PRO A 326 -8.29 11.98 -27.72
C PRO A 326 -7.05 12.88 -27.60
N THR A 327 -6.05 12.39 -26.86
CA THR A 327 -4.70 12.97 -26.87
C THR A 327 -4.07 12.83 -28.27
N ASP A 328 -3.09 13.67 -28.61
CA ASP A 328 -2.45 13.64 -29.94
C ASP A 328 -1.91 12.25 -30.32
N GLN A 329 -1.42 11.51 -29.32
CA GLN A 329 -0.85 10.16 -29.45
C GLN A 329 -1.94 9.08 -29.62
N ALA A 330 -3.09 9.27 -28.96
CA ALA A 330 -4.23 8.37 -29.07
C ALA A 330 -4.94 8.45 -30.44
N ARG A 331 -4.82 9.58 -31.16
CA ARG A 331 -5.47 9.77 -32.48
C ARG A 331 -5.14 8.67 -33.49
N ALA A 332 -3.91 8.17 -33.49
CA ALA A 332 -3.48 7.10 -34.39
C ALA A 332 -4.30 5.81 -34.20
N PHE A 333 -4.78 5.57 -32.98
CA PHE A 333 -5.55 4.39 -32.63
C PHE A 333 -7.05 4.65 -32.66
N MET A 334 -7.56 5.87 -32.81
CA MET A 334 -8.99 6.20 -32.70
C MET A 334 -9.91 5.60 -33.77
N HIS A 335 -9.36 5.14 -34.89
CA HIS A 335 -10.12 4.56 -36.00
C HIS A 335 -9.87 3.06 -36.21
N MET A 336 -9.06 2.43 -35.36
CA MET A 336 -8.78 0.99 -35.43
C MET A 336 -9.83 0.16 -34.71
N SER A 337 -10.29 -0.94 -35.27
CA SER A 337 -11.18 -1.84 -34.54
C SER A 337 -10.46 -2.52 -33.37
N LEU A 338 -11.20 -3.02 -32.36
CA LEU A 338 -10.62 -3.81 -31.28
C LEU A 338 -9.78 -5.00 -31.80
N VAL A 339 -10.21 -5.62 -32.91
CA VAL A 339 -9.47 -6.71 -33.57
C VAL A 339 -8.17 -6.21 -34.19
N GLN A 340 -8.15 -5.01 -34.78
CA GLN A 340 -6.92 -4.42 -35.34
C GLN A 340 -5.93 -4.02 -34.24
N ILE A 341 -6.43 -3.45 -33.13
CA ILE A 341 -5.60 -3.14 -31.95
C ILE A 341 -5.02 -4.42 -31.36
N ALA A 342 -5.85 -5.44 -31.14
CA ALA A 342 -5.42 -6.76 -30.70
C ALA A 342 -4.39 -7.37 -31.67
N GLY A 343 -4.59 -7.18 -32.97
CA GLY A 343 -3.66 -7.63 -34.00
C GLY A 343 -2.28 -6.97 -33.89
N GLN A 344 -2.22 -5.65 -33.70
CA GLN A 344 -0.95 -4.94 -33.49
C GLN A 344 -0.23 -5.40 -32.22
N ILE A 345 -0.98 -5.67 -31.15
CA ILE A 345 -0.44 -6.21 -29.90
C ILE A 345 0.12 -7.62 -30.13
N ALA A 346 -0.62 -8.48 -30.83
CA ALA A 346 -0.19 -9.84 -31.17
C ALA A 346 1.07 -9.84 -32.07
N GLU A 347 1.13 -8.97 -33.09
CA GLU A 347 2.30 -8.82 -33.96
C GLU A 347 3.54 -8.39 -33.17
N ARG A 348 3.38 -7.44 -32.24
CA ARG A 348 4.46 -7.01 -31.33
C ARG A 348 4.89 -8.09 -30.35
N ALA A 349 3.97 -8.94 -29.92
CA ALA A 349 4.25 -10.13 -29.12
C ALA A 349 4.93 -11.26 -29.92
N GLY A 350 5.22 -11.05 -31.21
CA GLY A 350 5.94 -11.98 -32.06
C GLY A 350 5.06 -12.94 -32.86
N VAL A 351 3.74 -12.78 -32.82
CA VAL A 351 2.81 -13.59 -33.62
C VAL A 351 2.93 -13.18 -35.09
N ARG A 352 3.31 -14.13 -35.95
CA ARG A 352 3.43 -13.90 -37.39
C ARG A 352 2.12 -14.19 -38.10
N GLY A 353 1.81 -13.41 -39.15
CA GLY A 353 0.65 -13.67 -40.02
C GLY A 353 -0.69 -13.30 -39.39
N VAL A 354 -0.71 -12.37 -38.43
CA VAL A 354 -1.94 -11.89 -37.76
C VAL A 354 -2.97 -11.36 -38.76
N ASN A 355 -2.53 -10.66 -39.80
CA ASN A 355 -3.40 -10.18 -40.89
C ASN A 355 -4.04 -11.31 -41.72
N SER A 356 -3.58 -12.55 -41.56
CA SER A 356 -4.14 -13.75 -42.22
C SER A 356 -4.94 -14.63 -41.25
N MET A 357 -5.05 -14.26 -39.98
CA MET A 357 -5.83 -14.99 -38.98
C MET A 357 -7.30 -14.57 -38.99
N ALA A 358 -8.20 -15.48 -38.60
CA ALA A 358 -9.59 -15.10 -38.37
C ALA A 358 -9.67 -14.15 -37.16
N PRO A 359 -10.62 -13.19 -37.12
CA PRO A 359 -10.73 -12.21 -36.03
C PRO A 359 -10.76 -12.81 -34.61
N GLY A 360 -11.40 -13.96 -34.44
CA GLY A 360 -11.40 -14.66 -33.16
C GLY A 360 -10.05 -15.26 -32.78
N ASP A 361 -9.24 -15.68 -33.75
CA ASP A 361 -7.90 -16.22 -33.52
C ASP A 361 -6.92 -15.10 -33.20
N VAL A 362 -7.08 -13.92 -33.82
CA VAL A 362 -6.34 -12.70 -33.46
C VAL A 362 -6.61 -12.31 -32.01
N LEU A 363 -7.88 -12.27 -31.60
CA LEU A 363 -8.27 -11.96 -30.22
C LEU A 363 -7.72 -12.98 -29.23
N ASN A 364 -7.77 -14.27 -29.56
CA ASN A 364 -7.21 -15.32 -28.71
C ASN A 364 -5.68 -15.21 -28.60
N ALA A 365 -4.98 -14.91 -29.71
CA ALA A 365 -3.54 -14.71 -29.72
C ALA A 365 -3.11 -13.49 -28.89
N ALA A 366 -3.90 -12.41 -28.92
CA ALA A 366 -3.64 -11.19 -28.15
C ALA A 366 -4.03 -11.30 -26.67
N ALA A 367 -5.12 -11.99 -26.34
CA ALA A 367 -5.68 -12.07 -24.99
C ALA A 367 -5.05 -13.17 -24.13
N TRP A 368 -4.62 -14.28 -24.74
CA TRP A 368 -4.26 -15.49 -24.02
C TRP A 368 -3.00 -16.13 -24.57
N ASN A 369 -1.92 -15.37 -24.75
CA ASN A 369 -0.61 -15.92 -25.16
C ASN A 369 0.03 -16.86 -24.09
N ARG A 370 -0.76 -17.74 -23.47
CA ARG A 370 -0.36 -19.11 -23.21
C ARG A 370 -0.08 -19.75 -24.56
N THR A 371 1.17 -19.68 -24.98
CA THR A 371 1.88 -20.79 -25.66
C THR A 371 0.96 -22.02 -25.79
N ARG A 372 0.18 -22.15 -26.87
CA ARG A 372 -0.29 -23.46 -27.33
C ARG A 372 0.92 -24.12 -27.97
N GLY A 373 1.91 -24.42 -27.14
CA GLY A 373 3.08 -25.21 -27.47
C GLY A 373 2.68 -26.66 -27.41
N PHE A 374 1.92 -27.11 -28.41
CA PHE A 374 2.16 -28.42 -28.97
C PHE A 374 2.97 -28.16 -30.23
N ASP A 375 4.19 -28.69 -30.21
CA ASP A 375 5.17 -28.80 -31.30
C ASP A 375 6.19 -27.68 -31.55
N ASN A 376 7.44 -28.14 -31.31
CA ASN A 376 8.75 -27.73 -31.80
C ASN A 376 9.39 -26.44 -31.29
N GLY A 377 10.42 -26.68 -30.45
CA GLY A 377 11.37 -25.70 -30.00
C GLY A 377 12.04 -24.96 -31.16
N ALA A 378 11.77 -23.67 -31.25
CA ALA A 378 12.60 -22.70 -31.93
C ALA A 378 12.36 -21.32 -31.30
N TYR A 379 13.42 -20.75 -30.72
CA TYR A 379 13.59 -19.33 -30.35
C TYR A 379 12.56 -18.71 -29.38
N ARG A 380 12.76 -18.92 -28.08
CA ARG A 380 12.37 -17.93 -27.05
C ARG A 380 13.45 -16.85 -26.94
N GLY A 381 13.31 -15.81 -27.75
CA GLY A 381 13.97 -14.53 -27.52
C GLY A 381 13.36 -13.84 -26.30
N GLY A 382 14.22 -13.27 -25.45
CA GLY A 382 13.87 -12.81 -24.12
C GLY A 382 13.00 -11.55 -24.04
N GLY A 383 12.46 -11.35 -22.83
CA GLY A 383 12.22 -10.02 -22.26
C GLY A 383 11.00 -9.25 -22.77
N TYR A 384 9.81 -9.85 -22.73
CA TYR A 384 8.57 -9.07 -22.56
C TYR A 384 7.68 -9.84 -21.58
N HIS A 385 7.02 -9.14 -20.66
CA HIS A 385 6.04 -9.74 -19.76
C HIS A 385 4.85 -10.20 -20.62
N THR A 386 4.69 -11.52 -20.81
CA THR A 386 3.91 -12.11 -21.92
C THR A 386 2.66 -12.83 -21.44
N ALA A 387 1.66 -12.13 -20.91
CA ALA A 387 0.35 -12.75 -20.68
C ALA A 387 -0.90 -11.90 -20.91
N SER A 388 -0.91 -10.56 -20.85
CA SER A 388 -2.22 -9.84 -20.79
C SER A 388 -2.27 -8.37 -21.28
N ASP A 389 -1.40 -7.89 -22.19
CA ASP A 389 -1.43 -6.46 -22.60
C ASP A 389 -2.79 -5.99 -23.15
N PHE A 390 -3.47 -6.76 -24.01
CA PHE A 390 -4.77 -6.35 -24.54
C PHE A 390 -5.89 -6.35 -23.48
N PRO A 391 -6.06 -7.42 -22.67
CA PRO A 391 -6.90 -7.39 -21.49
C PRO A 391 -6.57 -6.21 -20.56
N ASP A 392 -5.32 -6.04 -20.13
CA ASP A 392 -4.94 -5.05 -19.14
C ASP A 392 -5.22 -3.61 -19.62
N LEU A 393 -5.01 -3.33 -20.92
CA LEU A 393 -5.38 -2.06 -21.55
C LEU A 393 -6.89 -1.82 -21.57
N LEU A 394 -7.68 -2.86 -21.86
CA LEU A 394 -9.13 -2.78 -21.86
C LEU A 394 -9.69 -2.54 -20.45
N THR A 395 -9.15 -3.23 -19.44
CA THR A 395 -9.50 -3.00 -18.05
C THR A 395 -9.01 -1.64 -17.55
N GLY A 396 -7.81 -1.17 -17.95
CA GLY A 396 -7.30 0.16 -17.59
C GLY A 396 -8.22 1.27 -18.10
N ALA A 397 -8.54 1.26 -19.39
CA ALA A 397 -9.47 2.21 -20.00
C ALA A 397 -10.87 2.12 -19.37
N GLY A 398 -11.36 0.89 -19.14
CA GLY A 398 -12.64 0.63 -18.48
C GLY A 398 -12.69 1.12 -17.04
N GLN A 399 -11.59 0.96 -16.29
CA GLN A 399 -11.45 1.41 -14.90
C GLN A 399 -11.45 2.94 -14.81
N ARG A 400 -10.73 3.61 -15.69
CA ARG A 400 -10.73 5.09 -15.76
C ARG A 400 -12.12 5.62 -16.12
N PHE A 401 -12.78 5.01 -17.10
CA PHE A 401 -14.14 5.37 -17.47
C PHE A 401 -15.14 5.11 -16.33
N LEU A 402 -15.02 3.97 -15.65
CA LEU A 402 -15.83 3.62 -14.47
C LEU A 402 -15.68 4.68 -13.38
N MET A 403 -14.45 5.07 -13.04
CA MET A 403 -14.17 6.06 -12.00
C MET A 403 -14.72 7.45 -12.32
N ASP A 404 -14.58 7.90 -13.58
CA ASP A 404 -15.14 9.18 -14.02
C ASP A 404 -16.67 9.18 -13.90
N MET A 405 -17.31 8.08 -14.32
CA MET A 405 -18.76 7.95 -14.22
C MET A 405 -19.25 7.79 -12.77
N PHE A 406 -18.45 7.15 -11.92
CA PHE A 406 -18.73 6.99 -10.49
C PHE A 406 -18.61 8.32 -9.74
N ALA A 407 -17.56 9.10 -10.00
CA ALA A 407 -17.39 10.44 -9.44
C ALA A 407 -18.55 11.37 -9.85
N ALA A 408 -19.04 11.26 -11.09
CA ALA A 408 -20.22 12.00 -11.53
C ALA A 408 -21.54 11.53 -10.88
N ALA A 409 -21.58 10.31 -10.34
CA ALA A 409 -22.73 9.73 -9.65
C ALA A 409 -22.64 9.86 -8.11
N GLU A 410 -21.63 10.57 -7.60
CA GLU A 410 -21.40 10.75 -6.17
C GLU A 410 -22.56 11.48 -5.49
N SER A 411 -23.04 10.94 -4.36
CA SER A 411 -24.15 11.55 -3.60
C SER A 411 -23.66 12.67 -2.67
N PRO A 412 -24.45 13.76 -2.53
CA PRO A 412 -24.18 14.83 -1.57
C PRO A 412 -24.15 14.35 -0.12
N LEU A 413 -24.75 13.19 0.19
CA LEU A 413 -24.74 12.59 1.53
C LEU A 413 -23.33 12.26 2.04
N LYS A 414 -22.32 12.17 1.17
CA LYS A 414 -20.93 11.97 1.63
C LYS A 414 -20.35 13.23 2.30
N LEU A 415 -20.92 14.42 2.08
CA LEU A 415 -20.45 15.67 2.68
C LEU A 415 -20.80 15.77 4.18
N ILE A 416 -21.84 15.06 4.61
CA ILE A 416 -22.26 14.98 6.03
C ILE A 416 -21.62 13.79 6.77
N GLY A 417 -20.89 12.94 6.06
CA GLY A 417 -20.18 11.80 6.62
C GLY A 417 -18.69 12.06 6.76
N ARG A 418 -18.07 11.58 7.85
CA ARG A 418 -16.62 11.54 7.98
C ARG A 418 -16.07 10.31 7.23
N ARG A 419 -15.09 10.55 6.36
CA ARG A 419 -14.37 9.48 5.67
C ARG A 419 -13.33 8.83 6.58
N ARG A 420 -13.28 7.50 6.57
CA ARG A 420 -12.25 6.69 7.21
C ARG A 420 -11.70 5.66 6.23
N ASN A 421 -10.49 5.16 6.49
CA ASN A 421 -9.94 4.03 5.74
C ASN A 421 -9.99 2.78 6.63
N ALA A 422 -10.55 1.70 6.10
CA ALA A 422 -10.62 0.41 6.76
C ALA A 422 -9.42 -0.44 6.33
N ARG A 423 -8.60 -0.89 7.27
CA ARG A 423 -7.46 -1.77 6.95
C ARG A 423 -7.91 -3.19 6.57
N ASP A 424 -9.02 -3.65 7.14
CA ASP A 424 -9.58 -4.98 6.94
C ASP A 424 -11.12 -4.96 7.04
N PHE A 425 -11.76 -6.10 6.80
CA PHE A 425 -13.24 -6.26 6.82
C PHE A 425 -13.82 -6.43 8.22
N ARG A 426 -13.01 -6.40 9.29
CA ARG A 426 -13.54 -6.54 10.65
C ARG A 426 -14.30 -5.28 11.05
N GLU A 427 -15.10 -5.41 12.10
CA GLU A 427 -15.84 -4.29 12.67
C GLU A 427 -14.88 -3.15 13.06
N ILE A 428 -15.12 -2.00 12.45
CA ILE A 428 -14.52 -0.73 12.82
C ILE A 428 -15.27 -0.25 14.05
N SER A 429 -14.54 0.01 15.12
CA SER A 429 -15.09 0.70 16.29
C SER A 429 -14.78 2.19 16.21
N GLY A 430 -15.82 3.00 16.24
CA GLY A 430 -15.74 4.40 16.66
C GLY A 430 -15.78 4.42 18.18
N LEU A 431 -14.62 4.51 18.82
CA LEU A 431 -14.56 4.76 20.26
C LEU A 431 -14.58 6.27 20.46
N GLU A 432 -15.73 6.82 20.80
CA GLU A 432 -15.80 8.20 21.27
C GLU A 432 -15.42 8.23 22.75
N LEU A 433 -14.31 8.90 23.05
CA LEU A 433 -13.88 9.23 24.40
C LEU A 433 -14.54 10.57 24.77
N SER A 434 -15.14 10.65 25.96
CA SER A 434 -15.71 11.90 26.45
C SER A 434 -14.62 12.95 26.60
N GLY A 435 -15.00 14.22 26.40
CA GLY A 435 -14.25 15.35 26.89
C GLY A 435 -13.92 15.17 28.38
N PHE A 436 -12.71 15.58 28.76
CA PHE A 436 -12.15 15.47 30.10
C PHE A 436 -12.83 16.42 31.13
N GLY A 437 -13.96 17.02 30.76
CA GLY A 437 -14.55 18.17 31.46
C GLY A 437 -13.73 19.44 31.33
N THR A 438 -14.13 20.51 32.03
CA THR A 438 -13.31 21.71 32.17
C THR A 438 -12.15 21.47 33.13
N LEU A 439 -10.99 22.06 32.82
CA LEU A 439 -9.84 22.01 33.72
C LEU A 439 -10.16 22.82 34.98
N SER A 440 -10.03 22.19 36.14
CA SER A 440 -10.19 22.90 37.42
C SER A 440 -8.98 23.80 37.67
N GLU A 441 -9.25 25.02 38.15
CA GLU A 441 -8.20 25.95 38.56
C GLU A 441 -7.42 25.36 39.75
N VAL A 442 -6.09 25.29 39.60
CA VAL A 442 -5.18 24.78 40.63
C VAL A 442 -4.66 25.98 41.42
N LEU A 443 -4.99 26.04 42.71
CA LEU A 443 -4.45 27.06 43.64
C LEU A 443 -2.95 26.78 43.92
N GLU A 444 -2.18 27.78 44.38
CA GLU A 444 -0.70 27.70 44.56
C GLU A 444 -0.20 26.53 45.43
N THR A 445 -1.07 25.92 46.25
CA THR A 445 -0.78 24.72 47.05
C THR A 445 -1.78 23.57 46.80
N GLY A 446 -2.56 23.63 45.73
CA GLY A 446 -3.63 22.67 45.42
C GLY A 446 -3.12 21.44 44.66
N GLU A 447 -3.67 20.27 44.99
CA GLU A 447 -3.40 19.02 44.25
C GLU A 447 -4.24 18.94 42.96
N ILE A 448 -3.63 18.46 41.86
CA ILE A 448 -4.29 18.27 40.57
C ILE A 448 -5.27 17.09 40.68
N LYS A 449 -6.57 17.35 40.51
CA LYS A 449 -7.59 16.30 40.53
C LYS A 449 -7.55 15.46 39.26
N SER A 450 -7.59 14.13 39.40
CA SER A 450 -7.69 13.19 38.26
C SER A 450 -9.10 13.19 37.67
N GLY A 451 -9.23 13.41 36.36
CA GLY A 451 -10.48 13.25 35.62
C GLY A 451 -10.71 11.81 35.15
N THR A 452 -11.98 11.46 34.92
CA THR A 452 -12.41 10.15 34.41
C THR A 452 -12.95 10.31 32.99
N PHE A 453 -12.57 9.42 32.07
CA PHE A 453 -13.12 9.37 30.71
C PHE A 453 -14.34 8.45 30.68
N LYS A 454 -15.44 8.88 30.06
CA LYS A 454 -16.53 7.99 29.64
C LYS A 454 -16.32 7.60 28.18
N SER A 455 -16.60 6.36 27.81
CA SER A 455 -16.45 5.90 26.42
C SER A 455 -17.75 5.34 25.88
N ARG A 456 -18.10 5.70 24.64
CA ARG A 456 -19.17 5.08 23.86
C ARG A 456 -18.56 4.37 22.66
N LYS A 457 -19.09 3.20 22.31
CA LYS A 457 -18.60 2.38 21.20
C LYS A 457 -19.73 2.18 20.20
N GLU A 458 -19.59 2.77 19.02
CA GLU A 458 -20.38 2.44 17.84
C GLU A 458 -19.55 1.58 16.88
N THR A 459 -20.19 0.64 16.18
CA THR A 459 -19.50 -0.31 15.30
C THR A 459 -20.16 -0.42 13.94
N TYR A 460 -19.34 -0.51 12.90
CA TYR A 460 -19.80 -0.84 11.54
C TYR A 460 -18.71 -1.62 10.81
N GLN A 461 -19.05 -2.26 9.69
CA GLN A 461 -18.11 -3.05 8.90
C GLN A 461 -18.17 -2.67 7.42
N VAL A 462 -17.05 -2.84 6.73
CA VAL A 462 -17.00 -2.75 5.26
C VAL A 462 -17.58 -4.04 4.66
N LYS A 463 -18.37 -3.91 3.60
CA LYS A 463 -18.93 -5.04 2.84
C LYS A 463 -18.56 -4.91 1.37
N THR A 464 -18.41 -6.05 0.70
CA THR A 464 -18.17 -6.09 -0.75
C THR A 464 -19.49 -6.13 -1.50
N PHE A 465 -19.68 -5.21 -2.42
CA PHE A 465 -20.79 -5.17 -3.37
C PHE A 465 -20.26 -5.47 -4.75
N ALA A 466 -20.84 -6.44 -5.46
CA ALA A 466 -20.36 -6.82 -6.79
C ALA A 466 -21.50 -7.20 -7.74
N LYS A 467 -21.30 -6.93 -9.03
CA LYS A 467 -22.12 -7.44 -10.13
C LYS A 467 -21.22 -7.84 -11.31
N MET A 468 -21.68 -8.81 -12.09
CA MET A 468 -20.98 -9.33 -13.26
C MET A 468 -21.84 -9.17 -14.50
N PHE A 469 -21.21 -8.87 -15.62
CA PHE A 469 -21.81 -8.91 -16.95
C PHE A 469 -20.88 -9.65 -17.92
N ALA A 470 -21.42 -10.17 -19.00
CA ALA A 470 -20.63 -10.86 -20.02
C ALA A 470 -20.81 -10.16 -21.36
N LEU A 471 -19.69 -10.02 -22.09
CA LEU A 471 -19.67 -9.53 -23.46
C LEU A 471 -19.51 -10.73 -24.39
N SER A 472 -20.41 -10.87 -25.37
CA SER A 472 -20.36 -11.97 -26.32
C SER A 472 -19.20 -11.80 -27.30
N ARG A 473 -18.66 -12.91 -27.81
CA ARG A 473 -17.63 -12.89 -28.87
C ARG A 473 -18.06 -12.08 -30.09
N GLN A 474 -19.35 -12.11 -30.45
CA GLN A 474 -19.87 -11.35 -31.59
C GLN A 474 -19.80 -9.84 -31.34
N ALA A 475 -20.12 -9.38 -30.13
CA ALA A 475 -20.02 -7.95 -29.78
C ALA A 475 -18.55 -7.46 -29.83
N ILE A 476 -17.59 -8.30 -29.39
CA ILE A 476 -16.16 -7.99 -29.48
C ILE A 476 -15.70 -7.91 -30.95
N ILE A 477 -16.10 -8.87 -31.79
CA ILE A 477 -15.70 -8.91 -33.21
C ILE A 477 -16.33 -7.77 -34.01
N ASN A 478 -17.58 -7.44 -33.71
CA ASN A 478 -18.32 -6.37 -34.39
C ASN A 478 -17.95 -4.96 -33.90
N ASP A 479 -16.99 -4.86 -32.97
CA ASP A 479 -16.48 -3.58 -32.43
C ASP A 479 -17.59 -2.70 -31.84
N ASP A 480 -18.59 -3.32 -31.20
CA ASP A 480 -19.68 -2.60 -30.54
C ASP A 480 -19.20 -2.06 -29.20
N LEU A 481 -18.53 -0.91 -29.26
CA LEU A 481 -18.03 -0.20 -28.08
C LEU A 481 -19.17 0.33 -27.20
N GLY A 482 -20.39 0.49 -27.73
CA GLY A 482 -21.58 0.79 -26.94
C GLY A 482 -21.93 -0.38 -26.01
N ALA A 483 -21.86 -1.60 -26.52
CA ALA A 483 -22.04 -2.83 -25.72
C ALA A 483 -20.98 -3.03 -24.62
N PHE A 484 -19.84 -2.33 -24.68
CA PHE A 484 -18.81 -2.33 -23.63
C PHE A 484 -18.93 -1.14 -22.66
N GLY A 485 -19.11 0.07 -23.19
CA GLY A 485 -19.19 1.29 -22.39
C GLY A 485 -20.49 1.43 -21.59
N ASP A 486 -21.64 1.06 -22.17
CA ASP A 486 -22.93 1.24 -21.51
C ASP A 486 -23.11 0.40 -20.24
N PRO A 487 -22.72 -0.90 -20.22
CA PRO A 487 -22.73 -1.66 -18.97
C PRO A 487 -21.85 -1.02 -17.88
N ILE A 488 -20.65 -0.56 -18.22
CA ILE A 488 -19.74 0.09 -17.26
C ILE A 488 -20.37 1.38 -16.73
N ARG A 489 -20.98 2.19 -17.60
CA ARG A 489 -21.70 3.41 -17.21
C ARG A 489 -22.84 3.11 -16.22
N VAL A 490 -23.64 2.09 -16.52
CA VAL A 490 -24.75 1.66 -15.67
C VAL A 490 -24.25 1.14 -14.33
N MET A 491 -23.16 0.36 -14.31
CA MET A 491 -22.58 -0.15 -13.06
C MET A 491 -21.89 0.95 -12.25
N ALA A 492 -21.27 1.94 -12.88
CA ALA A 492 -20.72 3.11 -12.19
C ALA A 492 -21.81 3.85 -11.41
N ARG A 493 -22.95 4.10 -12.07
CA ARG A 493 -24.13 4.71 -11.44
C ARG A 493 -24.70 3.81 -10.36
N ALA A 494 -24.78 2.50 -10.59
CA ALA A 494 -25.27 1.55 -9.59
C ALA A 494 -24.36 1.48 -8.35
N ALA A 495 -23.04 1.64 -8.51
CA ALA A 495 -22.11 1.73 -7.39
C ALA A 495 -22.38 2.99 -6.55
N GLY A 496 -22.47 4.16 -7.20
CA GLY A 496 -22.84 5.42 -6.52
C GLY A 496 -24.21 5.35 -5.85
N GLU A 497 -25.19 4.73 -6.52
CA GLU A 497 -26.53 4.46 -5.98
C GLU A 497 -26.48 3.58 -4.72
N THR A 498 -25.59 2.59 -4.69
CA THR A 498 -25.44 1.69 -3.53
C THR A 498 -24.90 2.43 -2.32
N GLU A 499 -23.92 3.32 -2.50
CA GLU A 499 -23.41 4.17 -1.42
C GLU A 499 -24.49 5.13 -0.90
N ALA A 500 -25.15 5.82 -1.83
CA ALA A 500 -26.18 6.79 -1.51
C ALA A 500 -27.38 6.15 -0.80
N SER A 501 -27.84 4.99 -1.30
CA SER A 501 -28.91 4.22 -0.68
C SER A 501 -28.54 3.74 0.72
N LEU A 502 -27.29 3.30 0.94
CA LEU A 502 -26.84 2.89 2.28
C LEU A 502 -26.85 4.07 3.24
N LEU A 503 -26.32 5.23 2.85
CA LEU A 503 -26.33 6.45 3.68
C LEU A 503 -27.74 6.97 3.95
N ALA A 504 -28.60 7.05 2.92
CA ALA A 504 -29.99 7.46 3.05
C ALA A 504 -30.79 6.52 3.96
N SER A 505 -30.48 5.21 3.94
CA SER A 505 -31.16 4.23 4.79
C SER A 505 -30.96 4.50 6.28
N PHE A 506 -29.81 5.01 6.71
CA PHE A 506 -29.59 5.39 8.11
C PHE A 506 -30.47 6.57 8.52
N ILE A 507 -30.68 7.53 7.62
CA ILE A 507 -31.46 8.75 7.89
C ILE A 507 -32.97 8.46 7.88
N ASN A 508 -33.43 7.63 6.93
CA ASN A 508 -34.85 7.29 6.79
C ASN A 508 -35.29 6.28 7.86
N ASN A 509 -34.55 5.19 8.04
CA ASN A 509 -34.96 4.12 8.98
C ASN A 509 -34.74 4.50 10.44
N ASN A 510 -33.91 5.51 10.72
CA ASN A 510 -33.62 5.99 12.06
C ASN A 510 -33.25 4.85 13.04
N PRO A 511 -32.19 4.06 12.76
CA PRO A 511 -31.87 2.89 13.56
C PRO A 511 -31.43 3.27 14.98
N ALA A 512 -31.58 2.31 15.91
CA ALA A 512 -31.14 2.45 17.29
C ALA A 512 -29.61 2.48 17.39
N MET A 513 -29.10 3.36 18.24
CA MET A 513 -27.69 3.48 18.59
C MET A 513 -27.36 2.62 19.82
N SER A 514 -26.10 2.66 20.29
CA SER A 514 -25.63 1.87 21.45
C SER A 514 -26.39 2.08 22.76
N ASP A 515 -27.17 3.15 22.90
CA ASP A 515 -28.05 3.43 24.04
C ASP A 515 -29.47 2.89 23.87
N SER A 516 -29.74 2.09 22.84
CA SER A 516 -31.07 1.58 22.44
C SER A 516 -32.03 2.66 21.91
N ASN A 517 -31.64 3.93 21.90
CA ASN A 517 -32.44 5.01 21.36
C ASN A 517 -32.17 5.19 19.86
N PRO A 518 -33.20 5.47 19.03
CA PRO A 518 -33.01 5.86 17.63
C PRO A 518 -32.09 7.07 17.48
N LEU A 519 -31.39 7.18 16.34
CA LEU A 519 -30.53 8.32 16.00
C LEU A 519 -31.22 9.66 16.32
N PHE A 520 -32.44 9.86 15.82
CA PHE A 520 -33.30 10.99 16.13
C PHE A 520 -34.35 10.60 17.17
N ASN A 521 -34.21 11.17 18.37
CA ASN A 521 -35.09 10.93 19.52
C ASN A 521 -35.27 12.22 20.33
N ALA A 522 -36.43 12.38 20.97
CA ALA A 522 -36.67 13.44 21.93
C ALA A 522 -35.71 13.38 23.13
N GLU A 523 -35.31 12.18 23.58
CA GLU A 523 -34.33 12.00 24.67
C GLU A 523 -32.93 12.46 24.28
N HIS A 524 -32.59 12.38 22.99
CA HIS A 524 -31.37 12.95 22.42
C HIS A 524 -31.46 14.47 22.22
N GLY A 525 -32.62 15.09 22.46
CA GLY A 525 -32.81 16.53 22.23
C GLY A 525 -32.55 16.95 20.78
N ASN A 526 -32.63 16.00 19.83
CA ASN A 526 -32.30 16.21 18.43
C ASN A 526 -33.49 15.97 17.49
N LEU A 527 -34.70 15.93 18.04
CA LEU A 527 -35.96 15.78 17.31
C LEU A 527 -36.91 16.93 17.66
N ALA A 528 -37.45 17.60 16.65
CA ALA A 528 -38.48 18.61 16.83
C ALA A 528 -39.77 17.98 17.40
N GLY A 529 -40.34 18.58 18.45
CA GLY A 529 -41.59 18.10 19.05
C GLY A 529 -42.82 18.27 18.15
N THR A 530 -42.77 19.17 17.16
CA THR A 530 -43.83 19.37 16.16
C THR A 530 -43.20 19.56 14.79
N GLY A 531 -43.74 18.83 13.80
CA GLY A 531 -43.33 18.96 12.40
C GLY A 531 -43.74 20.31 11.82
N ALA A 532 -42.80 21.01 11.19
CA ALA A 532 -43.04 22.30 10.55
C ALA A 532 -42.13 22.47 9.33
N ALA A 533 -42.59 23.21 8.33
CA ALA A 533 -41.79 23.54 7.16
C ALA A 533 -40.53 24.36 7.56
N PRO A 534 -39.46 24.32 6.73
CA PRO A 534 -38.29 25.17 6.94
C PRO A 534 -38.70 26.66 7.01
N SER A 535 -38.26 27.36 8.05
CA SER A 535 -38.49 28.79 8.26
C SER A 535 -37.41 29.34 9.19
N VAL A 536 -37.28 30.66 9.30
CA VAL A 536 -36.30 31.29 10.22
C VAL A 536 -36.55 30.84 11.67
N ALA A 537 -37.81 30.69 12.09
CA ALA A 537 -38.16 30.23 13.43
C ALA A 537 -37.72 28.77 13.66
N THR A 538 -38.10 27.86 12.77
CA THR A 538 -37.80 26.42 12.91
C THR A 538 -36.31 26.12 12.78
N LEU A 539 -35.58 26.88 11.97
CA LEU A 539 -34.11 26.82 11.89
C LEU A 539 -33.43 27.40 13.14
N SER A 540 -34.02 28.41 13.78
CA SER A 540 -33.52 28.94 15.05
C SER A 540 -33.66 27.92 16.18
N ASP A 541 -34.79 27.19 16.22
CA ASP A 541 -35.00 26.11 17.18
C ASP A 541 -34.00 24.96 16.96
N GLY A 542 -33.78 24.55 15.71
CA GLY A 542 -32.78 23.54 15.39
C GLY A 542 -31.35 23.97 15.73
N ARG A 543 -31.00 25.23 15.45
CA ARG A 543 -29.70 25.81 15.84
C ARG A 543 -29.51 25.83 17.35
N LEU A 544 -30.56 26.18 18.10
CA LEU A 544 -30.55 26.17 19.56
C LEU A 544 -30.36 24.74 20.08
N ALA A 545 -31.11 23.78 19.56
CA ALA A 545 -31.01 22.37 19.94
C ALA A 545 -29.58 21.83 19.74
N MET A 546 -29.01 22.01 18.56
CA MET A 546 -27.66 21.53 18.25
C MET A 546 -26.57 22.21 19.10
N ARG A 547 -26.67 23.53 19.32
CA ARG A 547 -25.69 24.25 20.15
C ARG A 547 -25.83 23.98 21.65
N SER A 548 -27.00 23.50 22.10
CA SER A 548 -27.26 23.13 23.49
C SER A 548 -26.83 21.70 23.81
N GLN A 549 -26.35 20.94 22.81
CA GLN A 549 -25.88 19.58 23.02
C GLN A 549 -24.67 19.54 23.94
N LYS A 550 -24.70 18.56 24.84
CA LYS A 550 -23.65 18.33 25.84
C LYS A 550 -22.85 17.09 25.50
N ASP A 551 -21.61 17.09 25.95
CA ASP A 551 -20.73 15.95 25.82
C ASP A 551 -21.17 14.78 26.74
N LEU A 552 -20.55 13.61 26.60
CA LEU A 552 -20.81 12.39 27.37
C LEU A 552 -20.67 12.61 28.89
N ASP A 553 -19.94 13.65 29.29
CA ASP A 553 -19.84 14.10 30.68
C ASP A 553 -21.15 14.71 31.23
N GLY A 554 -22.07 15.13 30.35
CA GLY A 554 -23.35 15.75 30.69
C GLY A 554 -23.26 17.23 31.08
N VAL A 555 -22.07 17.83 30.94
CA VAL A 555 -21.77 19.18 31.45
C VAL A 555 -21.15 20.06 30.36
N THR A 556 -20.18 19.53 29.61
CA THR A 556 -19.44 20.33 28.62
C THR A 556 -20.27 20.52 27.35
N PRO A 557 -20.53 21.76 26.90
CA PRO A 557 -21.23 21.98 25.64
C PRO A 557 -20.32 21.67 24.44
N ILE A 558 -20.83 20.93 23.45
CA ILE A 558 -20.08 20.61 22.21
C ILE A 558 -20.15 21.77 21.21
N ALA A 559 -21.11 22.67 21.36
CA ALA A 559 -21.34 23.82 20.48
C ALA A 559 -21.43 23.43 18.99
N ALA A 560 -22.06 22.28 18.68
CA ALA A 560 -22.26 21.81 17.31
C ALA A 560 -23.09 22.85 16.52
N ALA A 561 -22.44 23.58 15.63
CA ALA A 561 -23.10 24.56 14.78
C ALA A 561 -23.61 23.89 13.51
N PRO A 562 -24.89 24.10 13.12
CA PRO A 562 -25.40 23.59 11.85
C PRO A 562 -24.65 24.26 10.68
N LYS A 563 -24.21 23.44 9.72
CA LYS A 563 -23.55 23.86 8.49
C LYS A 563 -24.28 23.35 7.25
N TYR A 564 -24.82 22.13 7.32
CA TYR A 564 -25.57 21.53 6.23
C TYR A 564 -27.04 21.45 6.60
N ILE A 565 -27.91 21.75 5.63
CA ILE A 565 -29.34 21.43 5.70
C ILE A 565 -29.63 20.37 4.64
N LEU A 566 -30.29 19.29 5.04
CA LEU A 566 -30.58 18.16 4.19
C LEU A 566 -32.09 17.97 4.05
N SER A 567 -32.58 17.81 2.83
CA SER A 567 -33.99 17.52 2.57
C SER A 567 -34.19 16.67 1.31
N SER A 568 -35.42 16.18 1.15
CA SER A 568 -35.93 15.70 -0.13
C SER A 568 -36.16 16.88 -1.10
N PRO A 569 -36.31 16.66 -2.43
CA PRO A 569 -36.59 17.71 -3.41
C PRO A 569 -37.86 18.53 -3.13
N SER A 570 -38.76 18.05 -2.27
CA SER A 570 -39.99 18.75 -1.85
C SER A 570 -39.75 20.10 -1.18
N TYR A 571 -38.66 20.27 -0.42
CA TYR A 571 -38.33 21.52 0.28
C TYR A 571 -37.19 22.31 -0.37
N GLU A 572 -36.66 21.84 -1.50
CA GLU A 572 -35.52 22.44 -2.18
C GLU A 572 -35.73 23.94 -2.42
N THR A 573 -36.82 24.31 -3.09
CA THR A 573 -37.16 25.72 -3.37
C THR A 573 -37.33 26.55 -2.10
N ALA A 574 -37.97 26.00 -1.07
CA ALA A 574 -38.20 26.71 0.19
C ALA A 574 -36.88 26.98 0.92
N ILE A 575 -35.97 26.01 0.91
CA ILE A 575 -34.64 26.12 1.52
C ILE A 575 -33.75 27.11 0.75
N GLU A 576 -33.77 27.05 -0.59
CA GLU A 576 -33.02 27.99 -1.43
C GLU A 576 -33.45 29.44 -1.18
N GLN A 577 -34.76 29.70 -1.10
CA GLN A 577 -35.30 31.01 -0.75
C GLN A 577 -34.84 31.47 0.65
N LEU A 578 -34.74 30.55 1.61
CA LEU A 578 -34.28 30.85 2.98
C LEU A 578 -32.77 31.03 3.11
N ILE A 579 -31.97 30.67 2.12
CA ILE A 579 -30.49 30.81 2.21
C ILE A 579 -29.99 31.90 1.24
N ALA A 580 -30.82 32.30 0.28
CA ALA A 580 -30.53 33.35 -0.68
C ALA A 580 -30.09 34.66 0.01
N THR A 581 -28.94 35.18 -0.42
CA THR A 581 -28.34 36.43 0.09
C THR A 581 -28.85 37.68 -0.64
N GLN A 582 -29.64 37.51 -1.71
CA GLN A 582 -30.07 38.59 -2.61
C GLN A 582 -31.49 39.12 -2.34
N LEU A 583 -32.18 38.58 -1.33
CA LEU A 583 -33.48 39.11 -0.92
C LEU A 583 -33.26 40.41 -0.12
N SER A 584 -33.63 41.55 -0.72
CA SER A 584 -33.59 42.84 -0.04
C SER A 584 -34.74 42.90 0.97
N ALA A 585 -34.43 42.81 2.26
CA ALA A 585 -35.41 43.03 3.32
C ALA A 585 -35.77 44.52 3.40
N ASN A 586 -37.06 44.86 3.46
CA ASN A 586 -37.49 46.26 3.56
C ASN A 586 -37.45 46.76 5.01
N GLN A 587 -37.36 45.85 5.98
CA GLN A 587 -37.22 46.11 7.42
C GLN A 587 -36.19 45.18 8.07
N VAL A 588 -35.66 45.57 9.24
CA VAL A 588 -34.59 44.84 9.96
C VAL A 588 -35.08 43.50 10.53
N ASP A 589 -36.35 43.42 10.91
CA ASP A 589 -37.04 42.21 11.39
C ASP A 589 -37.36 41.19 10.28
N GLU A 590 -37.31 41.62 9.01
CA GLU A 590 -37.41 40.75 7.83
C GLU A 590 -36.04 40.24 7.36
N ALA A 591 -34.94 40.74 7.94
CA ALA A 591 -33.60 40.34 7.55
C ALA A 591 -33.32 38.89 7.98
N ASN A 592 -33.03 38.03 7.00
CA ASN A 592 -32.80 36.62 7.24
C ASN A 592 -31.41 36.35 7.85
N PRO A 593 -31.31 35.88 9.11
CA PRO A 593 -30.03 35.69 9.78
C PRO A 593 -29.27 34.44 9.31
N PHE A 594 -29.89 33.58 8.49
CA PHE A 594 -29.32 32.34 7.95
C PHE A 594 -28.79 32.47 6.52
N ALA A 595 -28.97 33.63 5.88
CA ALA A 595 -28.48 33.89 4.53
C ALA A 595 -26.99 33.56 4.38
N GLY A 596 -26.67 32.66 3.45
CA GLY A 596 -25.30 32.20 3.16
C GLY A 596 -24.59 31.38 4.25
N LYS A 597 -25.26 31.00 5.35
CA LYS A 597 -24.62 30.25 6.46
C LYS A 597 -24.79 28.74 6.40
N LEU A 598 -25.84 28.27 5.73
CA LEU A 598 -26.13 26.85 5.54
C LEU A 598 -25.89 26.46 4.09
N THR A 599 -25.39 25.25 3.86
CA THR A 599 -25.28 24.67 2.53
C THR A 599 -26.44 23.68 2.32
N PRO A 600 -27.32 23.92 1.33
CA PRO A 600 -28.40 22.99 1.02
C PRO A 600 -27.84 21.73 0.36
N LEU A 601 -28.26 20.58 0.88
CA LEU A 601 -28.03 19.27 0.30
C LEU A 601 -29.39 18.64 0.02
N VAL A 602 -29.60 18.19 -1.20
CA VAL A 602 -30.87 17.57 -1.63
C VAL A 602 -30.57 16.16 -2.11
N ASP A 603 -31.28 15.18 -1.56
CA ASP A 603 -31.19 13.79 -2.02
C ASP A 603 -32.60 13.22 -2.25
N PRO A 604 -32.91 12.70 -3.46
CA PRO A 604 -34.23 12.21 -3.80
C PRO A 604 -34.64 10.94 -3.06
N ARG A 605 -33.71 10.26 -2.38
CA ARG A 605 -33.97 9.01 -1.64
C ARG A 605 -34.54 9.27 -0.25
N LEU A 606 -34.58 10.52 0.20
CA LEU A 606 -35.13 10.90 1.49
C LEU A 606 -36.64 11.05 1.43
N ASP A 607 -37.30 10.73 2.54
CA ASP A 607 -38.74 10.91 2.69
C ASP A 607 -39.14 12.38 2.44
N ALA A 608 -40.32 12.58 1.84
CA ALA A 608 -40.72 13.89 1.30
C ALA A 608 -40.98 14.98 2.37
N LEU A 609 -41.26 14.62 3.62
CA LEU A 609 -41.62 15.58 4.68
C LEU A 609 -40.46 15.96 5.62
N PRO A 610 -39.62 15.04 6.12
CA PRO A 610 -38.60 15.44 7.06
C PRO A 610 -37.48 16.27 6.41
N TRP A 611 -36.96 17.21 7.19
CA TRP A 611 -35.72 17.92 6.89
C TRP A 611 -34.79 17.85 8.10
N TYR A 612 -33.50 17.98 7.83
CA TYR A 612 -32.45 17.67 8.78
C TYR A 612 -31.39 18.76 8.78
N LEU A 613 -30.76 18.99 9.93
CA LEU A 613 -29.57 19.82 10.07
C LEU A 613 -28.40 18.93 10.49
N PHE A 614 -27.25 19.18 9.90
CA PHE A 614 -26.00 18.51 10.26
C PHE A 614 -24.90 19.54 10.52
N ALA A 615 -24.08 19.26 11.52
CA ALA A 615 -22.84 19.97 11.78
C ALA A 615 -21.76 19.56 10.77
N ASP A 616 -20.62 20.25 10.80
CA ASP A 616 -19.45 19.81 10.07
C ASP A 616 -18.93 18.48 10.64
N PRO A 617 -18.73 17.42 9.82
CA PRO A 617 -18.21 16.13 10.28
C PRO A 617 -16.82 16.21 10.93
N VAL A 618 -16.06 17.28 10.67
CA VAL A 618 -14.78 17.53 11.35
C VAL A 618 -14.98 17.83 12.83
N ASN A 619 -16.07 18.50 13.19
CA ASN A 619 -16.33 18.95 14.56
C ASN A 619 -17.24 17.98 15.33
N ALA A 620 -18.29 17.50 14.70
CA ALA A 620 -19.27 16.59 15.30
C ALA A 620 -19.76 15.59 14.23
N PRO A 621 -18.98 14.53 13.94
CA PRO A 621 -19.36 13.52 12.94
C PRO A 621 -20.57 12.75 13.40
N VAL A 622 -21.59 12.62 12.55
CA VAL A 622 -22.79 11.82 12.83
C VAL A 622 -22.75 10.50 12.07
N LEU A 623 -22.40 10.60 10.79
CA LEU A 623 -22.20 9.48 9.89
C LEU A 623 -20.71 9.28 9.65
N GLU A 624 -20.29 8.02 9.58
CA GLU A 624 -19.00 7.62 9.05
C GLU A 624 -19.19 6.71 7.85
N TYR A 625 -18.29 6.84 6.89
CA TYR A 625 -18.14 5.87 5.83
C TYR A 625 -16.67 5.50 5.65
N ALA A 626 -16.43 4.28 5.19
CA ALA A 626 -15.10 3.77 4.95
C ALA A 626 -15.01 2.99 3.65
N TYR A 627 -13.88 3.18 2.98
CA TYR A 627 -13.39 2.30 1.92
C TYR A 627 -12.30 1.40 2.49
N LEU A 628 -12.08 0.25 1.85
CA LEU A 628 -10.93 -0.60 2.16
C LEU A 628 -9.64 0.12 1.74
N GLU A 629 -8.62 0.08 2.59
CA GLU A 629 -7.36 0.79 2.40
C GLU A 629 -6.65 0.34 1.11
N GLY A 630 -6.30 1.30 0.26
CA GLY A 630 -5.74 1.03 -1.08
C GLY A 630 -6.79 0.67 -2.14
N HIS A 631 -8.06 0.56 -1.76
CA HIS A 631 -9.18 0.13 -2.61
C HIS A 631 -10.34 1.14 -2.54
N GLU A 632 -10.11 2.33 -3.09
CA GLU A 632 -11.10 3.41 -3.11
C GLU A 632 -11.98 3.33 -4.36
N GLY A 633 -13.29 3.25 -4.18
CA GLY A 633 -14.27 3.19 -5.27
C GLY A 633 -14.37 1.84 -5.99
N PRO A 634 -15.18 1.76 -7.06
CA PRO A 634 -15.47 0.51 -7.75
C PRO A 634 -14.33 0.09 -8.70
N ARG A 635 -14.15 -1.22 -8.87
CA ARG A 635 -13.09 -1.84 -9.68
C ARG A 635 -13.65 -2.78 -10.73
N VAL A 636 -13.06 -2.77 -11.92
CA VAL A 636 -13.35 -3.71 -13.01
C VAL A 636 -12.27 -4.79 -13.08
N GLU A 637 -12.68 -6.04 -13.12
CA GLU A 637 -11.84 -7.19 -13.47
C GLU A 637 -12.46 -7.95 -14.63
N MET A 638 -11.63 -8.66 -15.41
CA MET A 638 -12.11 -9.49 -16.51
C MET A 638 -11.57 -10.92 -16.45
N LYS A 639 -12.32 -11.85 -17.02
CA LYS A 639 -11.93 -13.25 -17.21
C LYS A 639 -12.56 -13.79 -18.49
N GLU A 640 -11.97 -14.83 -19.08
CA GLU A 640 -12.64 -15.64 -20.11
C GLU A 640 -13.97 -16.18 -19.58
N GLY A 641 -15.03 -16.02 -20.36
CA GLY A 641 -16.34 -16.57 -20.04
C GLY A 641 -16.34 -18.08 -20.19
N TRP A 642 -16.73 -18.80 -19.13
CA TRP A 642 -16.93 -20.25 -19.18
C TRP A 642 -18.34 -20.60 -19.67
N ASP A 643 -19.35 -19.89 -19.16
CA ASP A 643 -20.77 -20.16 -19.45
C ASP A 643 -21.25 -19.47 -20.76
N THR A 644 -20.48 -18.53 -21.30
CA THR A 644 -20.80 -17.81 -22.54
C THR A 644 -19.54 -17.60 -23.35
N LEU A 645 -19.60 -17.89 -24.65
CA LEU A 645 -18.50 -17.66 -25.59
C LEU A 645 -18.21 -16.15 -25.68
N GLY A 646 -17.20 -15.68 -24.93
CA GLY A 646 -16.85 -14.26 -24.80
C GLY A 646 -16.03 -13.97 -23.54
N THR A 647 -16.10 -12.72 -23.07
CA THR A 647 -15.36 -12.23 -21.89
C THR A 647 -16.35 -11.82 -20.80
N SER A 648 -16.13 -12.28 -19.57
CA SER A 648 -16.89 -11.87 -18.40
C SER A 648 -16.17 -10.74 -17.66
N PHE A 649 -16.90 -9.70 -17.29
CA PHE A 649 -16.42 -8.54 -16.55
C PHE A 649 -17.15 -8.47 -15.21
N ARG A 650 -16.39 -8.30 -14.13
CA ARG A 650 -16.92 -8.11 -12.78
C ARG A 650 -16.60 -6.69 -12.33
N VAL A 651 -17.61 -6.00 -11.84
CA VAL A 651 -17.44 -4.73 -11.11
C VAL A 651 -17.72 -4.97 -9.64
N TYR A 652 -16.78 -4.61 -8.77
CA TYR A 652 -16.96 -4.73 -7.32
C TYR A 652 -16.43 -3.50 -6.57
N MET A 653 -16.97 -3.27 -5.38
CA MET A 653 -16.62 -2.14 -4.52
C MET A 653 -16.71 -2.56 -3.06
N ASP A 654 -15.71 -2.17 -2.26
CA ASP A 654 -15.69 -2.39 -0.83
C ASP A 654 -16.07 -1.10 -0.11
N PHE A 655 -17.28 -1.07 0.43
CA PHE A 655 -17.84 0.11 1.09
C PHE A 655 -18.55 -0.27 2.39
N GLY A 656 -18.40 0.58 3.41
CA GLY A 656 -19.13 0.46 4.67
C GLY A 656 -19.52 1.83 5.18
N ALA A 657 -20.67 1.93 5.83
CA ALA A 657 -21.10 3.14 6.52
C ALA A 657 -21.77 2.79 7.84
N GLY A 658 -21.73 3.71 8.79
CA GLY A 658 -22.30 3.57 10.13
C GLY A 658 -22.55 4.91 10.80
N LEU A 659 -23.27 4.86 11.91
CA LEU A 659 -23.51 6.00 12.78
C LEU A 659 -22.46 6.01 13.88
N VAL A 660 -22.01 7.21 14.28
CA VAL A 660 -21.02 7.37 15.35
C VAL A 660 -21.49 8.27 16.48
N ASP A 661 -22.25 9.30 16.18
CA ASP A 661 -22.79 10.24 17.17
C ASP A 661 -24.13 10.80 16.68
N TRP A 662 -25.00 11.19 17.60
CA TRP A 662 -26.29 11.83 17.31
C TRP A 662 -26.28 13.34 17.58
N ARG A 663 -25.28 13.85 18.31
CA ARG A 663 -25.21 15.24 18.81
C ARG A 663 -24.95 16.27 17.71
N GLY A 664 -24.35 15.84 16.60
CA GLY A 664 -24.11 16.67 15.43
C GLY A 664 -25.30 16.79 14.46
N ALA A 665 -26.46 16.21 14.78
CA ALA A 665 -27.63 16.21 13.91
C ALA A 665 -28.89 16.74 14.61
N TYR A 666 -29.86 17.19 13.81
CA TYR A 666 -31.21 17.53 14.25
C TYR A 666 -32.23 17.19 13.17
N LYS A 667 -33.37 16.62 13.55
CA LYS A 667 -34.48 16.28 12.64
C LYS A 667 -35.71 17.11 12.97
N ASN A 668 -36.32 17.68 11.94
CA ASN A 668 -37.70 18.14 11.99
C ASN A 668 -38.57 17.20 11.12
N PRO A 669 -39.68 16.64 11.65
CA PRO A 669 -40.59 15.80 10.87
C PRO A 669 -41.20 16.50 9.64
N GLY A 670 -41.15 17.83 9.59
CA GLY A 670 -41.69 18.65 8.53
C GLY A 670 -43.22 18.76 8.55
N ALA A 671 -43.73 19.61 7.68
CA ALA A 671 -45.15 19.76 7.41
C ALA A 671 -45.33 20.16 5.93
N VAL A 672 -46.45 19.76 5.33
CA VAL A 672 -46.77 20.11 3.94
C VAL A 672 -46.69 21.64 3.78
N VAL A 673 -45.92 22.11 2.81
CA VAL A 673 -45.87 23.53 2.44
C VAL A 673 -47.23 23.86 1.80
N GLY A 674 -48.00 24.72 2.46
CA GLY A 674 -49.32 25.15 2.00
C GLY A 674 -49.26 26.17 0.86
#